data_AF-B3SEN2-F1
#
_entry.id   AF-B3SEN2-F1
#
_cell.length_a   1.000
_cell.length_b   1.000
_cell.length_c   1.000
_cell.angle_alpha   90.00
_cell.angle_beta   90.00
_cell.angle_gamma   90.00
#
_symmetry.space_group_name_H-M   'P 1'
#
loop_
_entity.id
_entity.type
_entity.pdbx_description
1 polymer ?
#
loop_
_entity_poly.entity_id
_entity_poly.type
_entity_poly.pdbx_seq_one_letter_code
_entity_poly.pdbx_strand_id
1 'polypeptide(L)'
;MCTCNNGYKGNGITCQDIDECITNNLNVCSNNSNCVNTNGSYDCLCNTGFSGNGLISCTDIDECSNNLDNCHTNAQCINSVGSYTCQCNNGYVGDGRTCNDVDECLSELNRCSIHAYCNNTIGSYTCQCNIGFSGNGISCNDINECTTETYSCSIYANCNNTIGSYMCTCNNGYKGNGITCQDIDECITNNLNVCSNNSNCVNTNGSYDCLCNTGFSGNGLISCTDIDECSNNLDNCHTNAQCINSVGSYTCQCNNGYVGDGRTCNDVDECLSEVHRCSIHAYCNNTIGSYTCQCNIGFSGNGISCNDINECTTETYSCSIYANCNNTIGSYMCTCNNGYKGNGITCQDIDECITNNLNVCSNNSSCVNTNGSYDCLCNTGFSGNGLISCTDIDECSNNLDNCHTNAQCINTLGSFRCRCKSGYYGNGISCTPIVTCYGNNNCDTKASCLIYNNNYYCSYGQFSATSRIFVSQYSTFNPTTKTAEILKNATSDINQYQSFIAIHSSTSNNYGLYDTIVPDFNATSVTTITCATGNYGKKGRWMYRVDDPSINHINYAQRCRTWFVNEPLPDVYLNELLRRLCPCSILQAIRDRRFRLNLNTFYVRSRFSRRVSIDERVYQRCCCSSAGKSFGSLITRYPFGSSFIFRNTTLQARNNEALTDCCMRSSLCSLYLKKRPINKCVGYKAPRKAWFWGDPHVRTFDGKLYTFNELGEYILLQTINKNFQLQGRTMKAIRNSSLSAAATVFSAFATMEIGADIVQFTLNSTFNGIDILVNRTISFNMDSLSENETREFNNVDVTRLSNITVAAIFTSGVSMEVTLLTQMLTIAFNGPDEIKGITSGLLGTWNDNINDDFKRPNGSYLNINSTESQIFYNFGQLWMINASDSLFTYPNGLSASNYSDSNFTPIFGQNIQALFANNTELYNQAVA
;
A
#
# COMPACT_ATOMS: atom_id res chain seq x y z
N MET A 1 0.00 -83.07 -160.86
CA MET A 1 0.89 -82.16 -160.11
C MET A 1 0.41 -82.14 -158.67
N CYS A 2 1.28 -82.43 -157.71
CA CYS A 2 0.99 -82.25 -156.28
C CYS A 2 1.25 -80.78 -155.90
N THR A 3 0.48 -80.21 -154.97
CA THR A 3 0.68 -78.86 -154.40
C THR A 3 0.66 -78.94 -152.88
N CYS A 4 1.43 -78.08 -152.19
CA CYS A 4 1.47 -78.01 -150.73
C CYS A 4 0.17 -77.45 -150.13
N ASN A 5 -0.14 -77.81 -148.88
CA ASN A 5 -1.26 -77.23 -148.11
C ASN A 5 -1.00 -75.74 -147.80
N ASN A 6 -2.07 -74.96 -147.63
CA ASN A 6 -1.98 -73.56 -147.19
C ASN A 6 -1.16 -73.44 -145.89
N GLY A 7 -0.32 -72.40 -145.80
CA GLY A 7 0.69 -72.22 -144.74
C GLY A 7 2.06 -72.83 -145.07
N TYR A 8 2.21 -73.54 -146.20
CA TYR A 8 3.47 -74.18 -146.60
C TYR A 8 3.84 -73.86 -148.06
N LYS A 9 5.14 -73.69 -148.35
CA LYS A 9 5.70 -73.46 -149.70
C LYS A 9 6.53 -74.66 -150.20
N GLY A 10 6.46 -74.96 -151.50
CA GLY A 10 7.26 -76.04 -152.11
C GLY A 10 6.69 -76.64 -153.40
N ASN A 11 7.31 -77.70 -153.90
CA ASN A 11 6.99 -78.34 -155.19
C ASN A 11 5.93 -79.46 -155.11
N GLY A 12 5.24 -79.57 -153.97
CA GLY A 12 4.22 -80.60 -153.71
C GLY A 12 4.76 -81.99 -153.35
N ILE A 13 6.08 -82.18 -153.28
CA ILE A 13 6.72 -83.38 -152.72
C ILE A 13 7.54 -83.02 -151.46
N THR A 14 8.16 -81.83 -151.45
CA THR A 14 8.77 -81.23 -150.26
C THR A 14 8.08 -79.91 -149.96
N CYS A 15 7.43 -79.80 -148.80
CA CYS A 15 6.73 -78.60 -148.33
C CYS A 15 7.38 -78.10 -147.03
N GLN A 16 7.70 -76.81 -146.97
CA GLN A 16 8.24 -76.13 -145.78
C GLN A 16 7.27 -75.08 -145.29
N ASP A 17 7.17 -74.94 -143.98
CA ASP A 17 6.35 -73.94 -143.29
C ASP A 17 6.70 -72.51 -143.76
N ILE A 18 5.68 -71.66 -143.87
CA ILE A 18 5.84 -70.23 -144.14
C ILE A 18 5.92 -69.54 -142.79
N ASP A 19 7.06 -68.93 -142.48
CA ASP A 19 7.15 -68.07 -141.28
C ASP A 19 6.40 -66.76 -141.52
N GLU A 20 5.14 -66.70 -141.08
CA GLU A 20 4.29 -65.54 -141.30
C GLU A 20 4.77 -64.28 -140.56
N CYS A 21 5.59 -64.42 -139.50
CA CYS A 21 6.13 -63.28 -138.75
C CYS A 21 7.24 -62.52 -139.51
N ILE A 22 7.81 -63.10 -140.59
CA ILE A 22 8.91 -62.50 -141.38
C ILE A 22 8.48 -62.19 -142.83
N THR A 23 7.42 -62.83 -143.37
CA THR A 23 6.89 -62.49 -144.70
C THR A 23 5.99 -61.25 -144.68
N ASN A 24 6.41 -60.18 -145.36
CA ASN A 24 5.63 -58.94 -145.48
C ASN A 24 4.25 -59.19 -146.14
N ASN A 25 3.19 -58.72 -145.44
CA ASN A 25 1.76 -58.79 -145.77
C ASN A 25 0.97 -60.07 -145.37
N LEU A 26 1.45 -60.87 -144.40
CA LEU A 26 0.65 -61.96 -143.82
C LEU A 26 0.58 -61.98 -142.27
N ASN A 27 1.23 -61.05 -141.55
CA ASN A 27 1.13 -60.88 -140.09
C ASN A 27 0.23 -59.68 -139.70
N VAL A 28 -0.90 -59.92 -139.01
CA VAL A 28 -1.74 -58.87 -138.42
C VAL A 28 -1.85 -59.10 -136.91
N CYS A 29 -0.81 -58.74 -136.16
CA CYS A 29 -0.86 -58.63 -134.70
C CYS A 29 -1.24 -57.20 -134.28
N SER A 30 -1.97 -57.05 -133.17
CA SER A 30 -2.36 -55.72 -132.66
C SER A 30 -1.18 -54.98 -132.01
N ASN A 31 -1.27 -53.65 -131.88
CA ASN A 31 -0.23 -52.87 -131.18
C ASN A 31 -0.05 -53.35 -129.73
N ASN A 32 1.20 -53.34 -129.25
CA ASN A 32 1.61 -53.89 -127.94
C ASN A 32 1.44 -55.41 -127.82
N SER A 33 1.51 -56.14 -128.94
CA SER A 33 1.65 -57.59 -128.97
C SER A 33 2.85 -58.03 -129.82
N ASN A 34 3.35 -59.23 -129.56
CA ASN A 34 4.46 -59.84 -130.27
C ASN A 34 4.00 -61.08 -131.06
N CYS A 35 4.44 -61.21 -132.31
CA CYS A 35 4.12 -62.33 -133.20
C CYS A 35 5.03 -63.53 -132.91
N VAL A 36 4.46 -64.73 -132.85
CA VAL A 36 5.18 -65.99 -132.66
C VAL A 36 4.77 -66.96 -133.77
N ASN A 37 5.72 -67.40 -134.61
CA ASN A 37 5.44 -68.36 -135.69
C ASN A 37 5.17 -69.75 -135.11
N THR A 38 4.16 -70.42 -135.63
CA THR A 38 3.75 -71.78 -135.27
C THR A 38 3.68 -72.65 -136.53
N ASN A 39 3.76 -73.97 -136.39
CA ASN A 39 3.82 -74.84 -137.57
C ASN A 39 2.48 -74.83 -138.35
N GLY A 40 2.45 -74.13 -139.48
CA GLY A 40 1.28 -73.87 -140.33
C GLY A 40 0.44 -72.64 -139.98
N SER A 41 0.85 -71.75 -139.06
CA SER A 41 0.14 -70.51 -138.65
C SER A 41 1.00 -69.59 -137.76
N TYR A 42 0.50 -68.46 -137.26
CA TYR A 42 1.13 -67.64 -136.21
C TYR A 42 0.17 -67.29 -135.05
N ASP A 43 0.73 -66.97 -133.89
CA ASP A 43 0.04 -66.45 -132.70
C ASP A 43 0.53 -65.04 -132.33
N CYS A 44 -0.31 -64.24 -131.65
CA CYS A 44 0.06 -62.92 -131.13
C CYS A 44 -0.14 -62.88 -129.60
N LEU A 45 0.89 -62.48 -128.85
CA LEU A 45 0.84 -62.39 -127.38
C LEU A 45 1.01 -60.93 -126.93
N CYS A 46 0.17 -60.44 -126.01
CA CYS A 46 0.32 -59.09 -125.47
C CYS A 46 1.63 -58.92 -124.68
N ASN A 47 2.23 -57.74 -124.78
CA ASN A 47 3.41 -57.36 -124.01
C ASN A 47 3.07 -57.32 -122.50
N THR A 48 4.07 -57.55 -121.65
CA THR A 48 3.93 -57.43 -120.19
C THR A 48 3.37 -56.06 -119.78
N GLY A 49 2.42 -56.03 -118.85
CA GLY A 49 1.66 -54.83 -118.47
C GLY A 49 0.39 -54.61 -119.29
N PHE A 50 0.11 -55.46 -120.29
CA PHE A 50 -1.11 -55.41 -121.09
C PHE A 50 -1.86 -56.74 -121.06
N SER A 51 -3.18 -56.70 -121.18
CA SER A 51 -4.06 -57.87 -121.26
C SER A 51 -4.90 -57.84 -122.55
N GLY A 52 -5.21 -59.01 -123.12
CA GLY A 52 -5.98 -59.11 -124.36
C GLY A 52 -5.63 -60.35 -125.17
N ASN A 53 -6.25 -60.48 -126.36
CA ASN A 53 -6.08 -61.65 -127.23
C ASN A 53 -4.94 -61.51 -128.26
N GLY A 54 -4.17 -60.41 -128.22
CA GLY A 54 -3.01 -60.16 -129.08
C GLY A 54 -3.32 -59.89 -130.56
N LEU A 55 -4.39 -60.47 -131.11
CA LEU A 55 -4.81 -60.32 -132.50
C LEU A 55 -5.61 -59.03 -132.75
N ILE A 56 -6.49 -58.65 -131.82
CA ILE A 56 -7.42 -57.52 -131.99
C ILE A 56 -7.04 -56.34 -131.09
N SER A 57 -6.70 -56.61 -129.82
CA SER A 57 -6.25 -55.55 -128.90
C SER A 57 -5.47 -56.08 -127.71
N CYS A 58 -4.53 -55.26 -127.24
CA CYS A 58 -3.90 -55.35 -125.93
C CYS A 58 -4.16 -54.05 -125.17
N THR A 59 -4.84 -54.12 -124.04
CA THR A 59 -5.17 -52.97 -123.17
C THR A 59 -4.34 -52.98 -121.92
N ASP A 60 -3.95 -51.78 -121.47
CA ASP A 60 -3.18 -51.57 -120.24
C ASP A 60 -3.85 -52.23 -119.02
N ILE A 61 -3.04 -52.83 -118.15
CA ILE A 61 -3.50 -53.32 -116.85
C ILE A 61 -3.32 -52.19 -115.85
N ASP A 62 -4.41 -51.62 -115.34
CA ASP A 62 -4.32 -50.64 -114.25
C ASP A 62 -3.98 -51.36 -112.94
N GLU A 63 -2.71 -51.37 -112.54
CA GLU A 63 -2.29 -52.09 -111.34
C GLU A 63 -2.82 -51.46 -110.05
N CYS A 64 -3.06 -50.14 -110.02
CA CYS A 64 -3.57 -49.42 -108.85
C CYS A 64 -5.06 -49.71 -108.60
N SER A 65 -5.87 -49.73 -109.65
CA SER A 65 -7.31 -50.03 -109.53
C SER A 65 -7.59 -51.52 -109.25
N ASN A 66 -6.67 -52.39 -109.68
CA ASN A 66 -6.80 -53.85 -109.53
C ASN A 66 -6.11 -54.41 -108.27
N ASN A 67 -5.54 -53.56 -107.41
CA ASN A 67 -4.75 -53.96 -106.22
C ASN A 67 -3.60 -54.92 -106.55
N LEU A 68 -2.96 -54.70 -107.70
CA LEU A 68 -1.77 -55.43 -108.13
C LEU A 68 -0.49 -54.61 -107.90
N ASP A 69 -0.63 -53.39 -107.36
CA ASP A 69 0.48 -52.55 -106.96
C ASP A 69 1.15 -53.03 -105.66
N ASN A 70 2.37 -52.57 -105.44
CA ASN A 70 3.14 -52.84 -104.23
C ASN A 70 3.59 -51.55 -103.53
N CYS A 71 2.77 -50.50 -103.59
CA CYS A 71 3.05 -49.23 -102.95
C CYS A 71 2.94 -49.34 -101.42
N HIS A 72 3.71 -48.53 -100.70
CA HIS A 72 3.62 -48.46 -99.24
C HIS A 72 2.24 -47.96 -98.79
N THR A 73 1.80 -48.31 -97.58
CA THR A 73 0.52 -47.81 -97.03
C THR A 73 0.46 -46.29 -96.89
N ASN A 74 1.62 -45.66 -96.72
CA ASN A 74 1.80 -44.20 -96.69
C ASN A 74 2.27 -43.63 -98.05
N ALA A 75 1.96 -44.32 -99.15
CA ALA A 75 2.21 -43.86 -100.51
C ALA A 75 0.93 -43.92 -101.35
N GLN A 76 0.86 -43.04 -102.34
CA GLN A 76 -0.16 -43.02 -103.37
C GLN A 76 0.35 -43.78 -104.61
N CYS A 77 -0.44 -44.75 -105.09
CA CYS A 77 -0.21 -45.43 -106.36
C CYS A 77 -0.71 -44.57 -107.53
N ILE A 78 0.08 -44.50 -108.60
CA ILE A 78 -0.23 -43.77 -109.84
C ILE A 78 0.00 -44.71 -111.04
N ASN A 79 -1.09 -45.11 -111.70
CA ASN A 79 -1.05 -45.99 -112.88
C ASN A 79 -0.49 -45.26 -114.11
N SER A 80 0.26 -45.97 -114.95
CA SER A 80 0.83 -45.48 -116.21
C SER A 80 0.69 -46.54 -117.30
N VAL A 81 0.74 -46.16 -118.57
CA VAL A 81 0.52 -47.13 -119.66
C VAL A 81 1.66 -48.17 -119.69
N GLY A 82 1.35 -49.42 -119.33
CA GLY A 82 2.23 -50.58 -119.22
C GLY A 82 2.93 -50.76 -117.86
N SER A 83 2.64 -49.92 -116.84
CA SER A 83 3.29 -49.97 -115.50
C SER A 83 2.64 -49.04 -114.46
N TYR A 84 3.16 -48.95 -113.24
CA TYR A 84 2.71 -47.99 -112.21
C TYR A 84 3.88 -47.43 -111.39
N THR A 85 3.64 -46.30 -110.72
CA THR A 85 4.62 -45.66 -109.81
C THR A 85 4.00 -45.39 -108.44
N CYS A 86 4.83 -45.41 -107.40
CA CYS A 86 4.42 -45.13 -106.03
C CYS A 86 5.07 -43.83 -105.54
N GLN A 87 4.31 -42.97 -104.87
CA GLN A 87 4.82 -41.71 -104.32
C GLN A 87 4.41 -41.57 -102.84
N CYS A 88 5.37 -41.37 -101.93
CA CYS A 88 5.06 -41.18 -100.51
C CYS A 88 4.13 -39.98 -100.28
N ASN A 89 3.22 -40.11 -99.31
CA ASN A 89 2.33 -39.05 -98.86
C ASN A 89 3.13 -37.92 -98.18
N ASN A 90 2.60 -36.70 -98.18
CA ASN A 90 3.22 -35.56 -97.49
C ASN A 90 3.47 -35.88 -96.01
N GLY A 91 4.64 -35.47 -95.49
CA GLY A 91 5.11 -35.84 -94.15
C GLY A 91 5.95 -37.14 -94.12
N TYR A 92 6.10 -37.81 -95.27
CA TYR A 92 6.92 -39.02 -95.39
C TYR A 92 7.93 -38.91 -96.53
N VAL A 93 9.08 -39.57 -96.36
CA VAL A 93 10.17 -39.62 -97.34
C VAL A 93 10.54 -41.06 -97.67
N GLY A 94 10.86 -41.33 -98.93
CA GLY A 94 11.28 -42.64 -99.42
C GLY A 94 10.99 -42.85 -100.90
N ASP A 95 11.02 -44.10 -101.35
CA ASP A 95 10.90 -44.50 -102.76
C ASP A 95 9.45 -44.84 -103.19
N GLY A 96 8.46 -44.54 -102.33
CA GLY A 96 7.05 -44.86 -102.54
C GLY A 96 6.68 -46.32 -102.21
N ARG A 97 7.66 -47.21 -102.05
CA ARG A 97 7.46 -48.59 -101.57
C ARG A 97 7.86 -48.75 -100.11
N THR A 98 8.76 -47.89 -99.64
CA THR A 98 9.09 -47.66 -98.24
C THR A 98 8.93 -46.16 -97.97
N CYS A 99 8.08 -45.77 -97.02
CA CYS A 99 7.87 -44.36 -96.66
C CYS A 99 8.03 -44.18 -95.16
N ASN A 100 9.08 -43.48 -94.76
CA ASN A 100 9.38 -43.18 -93.36
C ASN A 100 8.95 -41.76 -93.02
N ASP A 101 8.52 -41.55 -91.78
CA ASP A 101 8.18 -40.23 -91.24
C ASP A 101 9.34 -39.23 -91.38
N VAL A 102 9.05 -38.00 -91.76
CA VAL A 102 10.03 -36.91 -91.78
C VAL A 102 10.04 -36.26 -90.41
N ASP A 103 11.17 -36.32 -89.71
CA ASP A 103 11.33 -35.55 -88.47
C ASP A 103 11.56 -34.07 -88.78
N GLU A 104 10.50 -33.25 -88.66
CA GLU A 104 10.61 -31.81 -88.92
C GLU A 104 11.44 -31.06 -87.87
N CYS A 105 11.67 -31.64 -86.69
CA CYS A 105 12.50 -31.04 -85.64
C CYS A 105 14.00 -31.25 -85.88
N LEU A 106 14.37 -32.31 -86.59
CA LEU A 106 15.76 -32.58 -87.01
C LEU A 106 16.08 -32.08 -88.41
N SER A 107 15.07 -31.68 -89.18
CA SER A 107 15.23 -30.99 -90.46
C SER A 107 14.99 -29.49 -90.32
N GLU A 108 15.47 -28.69 -91.28
CA GLU A 108 15.24 -27.22 -91.29
C GLU A 108 13.80 -26.85 -91.72
N LEU A 109 12.84 -27.76 -91.57
CA LEU A 109 11.47 -27.61 -92.07
C LEU A 109 10.45 -27.20 -91.00
N ASN A 110 10.82 -27.20 -89.71
CA ASN A 110 9.95 -26.70 -88.66
C ASN A 110 9.83 -25.16 -88.68
N ARG A 111 8.63 -24.65 -88.40
CA ARG A 111 8.32 -23.21 -88.27
C ARG A 111 8.14 -22.79 -86.81
N CYS A 112 8.76 -23.50 -85.87
CA CYS A 112 8.65 -23.16 -84.45
C CYS A 112 9.38 -21.84 -84.16
N SER A 113 8.87 -21.08 -83.19
CA SER A 113 9.55 -19.88 -82.68
C SER A 113 10.92 -20.26 -82.10
N ILE A 114 11.88 -19.34 -82.12
CA ILE A 114 13.16 -19.49 -81.40
C ILE A 114 12.97 -19.65 -79.88
N HIS A 115 11.83 -19.17 -79.35
CA HIS A 115 11.43 -19.34 -77.95
C HIS A 115 10.41 -20.47 -77.77
N ALA A 116 10.41 -21.48 -78.65
CA ALA A 116 9.58 -22.68 -78.55
C ALA A 116 10.42 -23.93 -78.78
N TYR A 117 10.01 -25.05 -78.18
CA TYR A 117 10.56 -26.36 -78.51
C TYR A 117 9.65 -27.09 -79.50
N CYS A 118 10.28 -27.77 -80.46
CA CYS A 118 9.63 -28.58 -81.48
C CYS A 118 9.46 -30.02 -80.97
N ASN A 119 8.32 -30.63 -81.26
CA ASN A 119 8.06 -32.05 -81.01
C ASN A 119 7.51 -32.73 -82.28
N ASN A 120 8.27 -33.69 -82.80
CA ASN A 120 7.92 -34.43 -84.00
C ASN A 120 6.75 -35.40 -83.74
N THR A 121 5.86 -35.55 -84.70
CA THR A 121 4.71 -36.46 -84.64
C THR A 121 4.61 -37.25 -85.95
N ILE A 122 3.98 -38.41 -85.94
CA ILE A 122 3.91 -39.23 -87.15
C ILE A 122 3.11 -38.49 -88.23
N GLY A 123 3.80 -38.05 -89.29
CA GLY A 123 3.32 -37.28 -90.44
C GLY A 123 3.25 -35.75 -90.27
N SER A 124 3.76 -35.17 -89.17
CA SER A 124 3.72 -33.72 -88.88
C SER A 124 4.55 -33.34 -87.62
N TYR A 125 4.50 -32.09 -87.15
CA TYR A 125 5.11 -31.67 -85.88
C TYR A 125 4.25 -30.68 -85.09
N THR A 126 4.59 -30.46 -83.82
CA THR A 126 3.97 -29.46 -82.93
C THR A 126 5.03 -28.57 -82.30
N CYS A 127 4.68 -27.31 -82.01
CA CYS A 127 5.56 -26.34 -81.35
C CYS A 127 4.94 -25.86 -80.03
N GLN A 128 5.75 -25.74 -78.98
CA GLN A 128 5.29 -25.24 -77.68
C GLN A 128 6.26 -24.18 -77.16
N CYS A 129 5.73 -23.01 -76.76
CA CYS A 129 6.55 -21.94 -76.19
C CYS A 129 7.29 -22.40 -74.94
N ASN A 130 8.53 -21.93 -74.78
CA ASN A 130 9.36 -22.15 -73.61
C ASN A 130 8.71 -21.49 -72.38
N ILE A 131 9.01 -22.00 -71.19
CA ILE A 131 8.58 -21.41 -69.91
C ILE A 131 9.05 -19.95 -69.86
N GLY A 132 8.18 -19.04 -69.41
CA GLY A 132 8.41 -17.59 -69.44
C GLY A 132 7.90 -16.89 -70.72
N PHE A 133 7.38 -17.65 -71.69
CA PHE A 133 6.80 -17.11 -72.92
C PHE A 133 5.37 -17.63 -73.13
N SER A 134 4.53 -16.81 -73.77
CA SER A 134 3.14 -17.14 -74.11
C SER A 134 2.89 -16.98 -75.60
N GLY A 135 2.05 -17.85 -76.17
CA GLY A 135 1.72 -17.82 -77.60
C GLY A 135 1.34 -19.20 -78.15
N ASN A 136 1.40 -19.33 -79.48
CA ASN A 136 0.94 -20.52 -80.20
C ASN A 136 2.07 -21.47 -80.64
N GLY A 137 3.28 -21.31 -80.08
CA GLY A 137 4.46 -22.10 -80.43
C GLY A 137 5.18 -21.66 -81.71
N ILE A 138 4.50 -20.95 -82.62
CA ILE A 138 5.09 -20.33 -83.82
C ILE A 138 5.46 -18.87 -83.53
N SER A 139 4.65 -18.19 -82.73
CA SER A 139 4.92 -16.87 -82.17
C SER A 139 4.83 -16.96 -80.65
N CYS A 140 5.90 -16.61 -79.96
CA CYS A 140 6.01 -16.68 -78.50
C CYS A 140 6.53 -15.33 -77.99
N ASN A 141 5.72 -14.66 -77.18
CA ASN A 141 6.04 -13.38 -76.58
C ASN A 141 6.41 -13.56 -75.10
N ASP A 142 7.33 -12.74 -74.64
CA ASP A 142 7.75 -12.69 -73.24
C ASP A 142 6.56 -12.43 -72.30
N ILE A 143 6.48 -13.16 -71.19
CA ILE A 143 5.51 -12.92 -70.13
C ILE A 143 6.14 -11.93 -69.16
N ASN A 144 5.59 -10.72 -69.04
CA ASN A 144 6.08 -9.78 -68.05
C ASN A 144 5.53 -10.08 -66.65
N GLU A 145 6.26 -10.85 -65.86
CA GLU A 145 5.78 -11.33 -64.56
C GLU A 145 5.53 -10.19 -63.56
N CYS A 146 6.23 -9.05 -63.70
CA CYS A 146 6.05 -7.88 -62.85
C CYS A 146 4.70 -7.17 -63.10
N THR A 147 4.16 -7.25 -64.31
CA THR A 147 2.84 -6.68 -64.64
C THR A 147 1.68 -7.63 -64.35
N THR A 148 1.92 -8.94 -64.39
CA THR A 148 0.92 -9.97 -64.11
C THR A 148 0.85 -10.35 -62.63
N GLU A 149 1.70 -9.77 -61.78
CA GLU A 149 1.82 -10.04 -60.34
C GLU A 149 2.14 -11.51 -60.01
N THR A 150 2.73 -12.26 -60.94
CA THR A 150 3.09 -13.68 -60.77
C THR A 150 4.54 -13.88 -60.31
N TYR A 151 5.18 -12.83 -59.80
CA TYR A 151 6.57 -12.81 -59.31
C TYR A 151 6.66 -13.18 -57.82
N SER A 152 7.82 -13.65 -57.36
CA SER A 152 8.08 -14.09 -55.97
C SER A 152 9.03 -13.16 -55.20
N CYS A 153 9.10 -11.88 -55.57
CA CYS A 153 9.93 -10.89 -54.90
C CYS A 153 9.43 -10.61 -53.47
N SER A 154 10.35 -10.20 -52.59
CA SER A 154 10.01 -9.69 -51.27
C SER A 154 9.13 -8.44 -51.38
N ILE A 155 8.29 -8.19 -50.37
CA ILE A 155 7.54 -6.93 -50.24
C ILE A 155 8.46 -5.70 -50.11
N TYR A 156 9.73 -5.90 -49.75
CA TYR A 156 10.76 -4.86 -49.68
C TYR A 156 11.71 -4.89 -50.89
N ALA A 157 11.24 -5.36 -52.05
CA ALA A 157 12.01 -5.42 -53.28
C ALA A 157 11.21 -4.93 -54.49
N ASN A 158 11.92 -4.37 -55.47
CA ASN A 158 11.38 -4.02 -56.77
C ASN A 158 11.57 -5.18 -57.75
N CYS A 159 10.51 -5.50 -58.52
CA CYS A 159 10.53 -6.45 -59.62
C CYS A 159 10.92 -5.76 -60.91
N ASN A 160 11.91 -6.30 -61.62
CA ASN A 160 12.32 -5.88 -62.96
C ASN A 160 12.17 -7.06 -63.93
N ASN A 161 11.37 -6.88 -64.98
CA ASN A 161 11.16 -7.91 -65.99
C ASN A 161 12.42 -8.14 -66.83
N THR A 162 12.67 -9.39 -67.20
CA THR A 162 13.75 -9.80 -68.11
C THR A 162 13.18 -10.72 -69.19
N ILE A 163 13.88 -10.91 -70.30
CA ILE A 163 13.36 -11.78 -71.37
C ILE A 163 13.37 -13.24 -70.87
N GLY A 164 12.17 -13.83 -70.74
CA GLY A 164 11.87 -15.17 -70.27
C GLY A 164 11.82 -15.34 -68.75
N SER A 165 11.94 -14.27 -67.96
CA SER A 165 11.95 -14.32 -66.47
C SER A 165 11.89 -12.93 -65.83
N TYR A 166 12.12 -12.81 -64.52
CA TYR A 166 12.20 -11.53 -63.81
C TYR A 166 13.33 -11.53 -62.77
N MET A 167 13.73 -10.35 -62.33
CA MET A 167 14.76 -10.14 -61.32
C MET A 167 14.24 -9.24 -60.19
N CYS A 168 14.50 -9.64 -58.94
CA CYS A 168 14.11 -8.88 -57.76
C CYS A 168 15.31 -8.11 -57.20
N THR A 169 15.12 -6.85 -56.82
CA THR A 169 16.16 -6.03 -56.20
C THR A 169 15.65 -5.41 -54.90
N CYS A 170 16.34 -5.64 -53.78
CA CYS A 170 15.90 -5.08 -52.49
C CYS A 170 15.88 -3.55 -52.55
N ASN A 171 14.90 -2.95 -51.87
CA ASN A 171 14.77 -1.52 -51.72
C ASN A 171 15.96 -0.97 -50.91
N ASN A 172 16.26 0.32 -51.08
CA ASN A 172 17.25 1.01 -50.25
C ASN A 172 16.90 0.85 -48.76
N GLY A 173 17.91 0.63 -47.92
CA GLY A 173 17.76 0.27 -46.50
C GLY A 173 17.63 -1.24 -46.25
N TYR A 174 17.58 -2.07 -47.30
CA TYR A 174 17.49 -3.52 -47.17
C TYR A 174 18.60 -4.23 -47.94
N LYS A 175 19.07 -5.37 -47.43
CA LYS A 175 20.06 -6.25 -48.07
C LYS A 175 19.48 -7.64 -48.32
N GLY A 176 19.90 -8.27 -49.41
CA GLY A 176 19.47 -9.61 -49.76
C GLY A 176 19.49 -9.87 -51.26
N ASN A 177 18.79 -10.93 -51.68
CA ASN A 177 18.71 -11.38 -53.08
C ASN A 177 17.43 -10.93 -53.79
N GLY A 178 16.68 -9.97 -53.21
CA GLY A 178 15.41 -9.49 -53.75
C GLY A 178 14.19 -10.38 -53.49
N ILE A 179 14.37 -11.69 -53.27
CA ILE A 179 13.31 -12.62 -52.83
C ILE A 179 13.20 -12.59 -51.31
N THR A 180 14.34 -12.56 -50.62
CA THR A 180 14.46 -12.33 -49.19
C THR A 180 15.25 -11.04 -48.98
N CYS A 181 14.60 -10.01 -48.45
CA CYS A 181 15.23 -8.75 -48.09
C CYS A 181 15.15 -8.56 -46.57
N GLN A 182 16.30 -8.30 -45.98
CA GLN A 182 16.44 -8.02 -44.55
C GLN A 182 16.86 -6.58 -44.37
N ASP A 183 16.30 -5.96 -43.34
CA ASP A 183 16.65 -4.62 -42.93
C ASP A 183 18.16 -4.48 -42.65
N ILE A 184 18.74 -3.35 -43.03
CA ILE A 184 20.13 -3.00 -42.73
C ILE A 184 20.12 -2.22 -41.43
N ASP A 185 20.71 -2.77 -40.38
CA ASP A 185 20.90 -2.00 -39.14
C ASP A 185 22.04 -0.99 -39.32
N GLU A 186 21.71 0.26 -39.61
CA GLU A 186 22.70 1.32 -39.80
C GLU A 186 23.38 1.75 -38.48
N CYS A 187 22.80 1.41 -37.32
CA CYS A 187 23.37 1.74 -36.02
C CYS A 187 24.54 0.83 -35.64
N ILE A 188 24.55 -0.41 -36.14
CA ILE A 188 25.65 -1.37 -35.92
C ILE A 188 26.64 -1.34 -37.09
N THR A 189 26.19 -0.95 -38.29
CA THR A 189 27.04 -0.91 -39.48
C THR A 189 27.87 0.37 -39.52
N ASN A 190 29.17 0.26 -39.21
CA ASN A 190 30.10 1.40 -39.18
C ASN A 190 29.98 2.29 -40.43
N ASN A 191 29.86 3.60 -40.21
CA ASN A 191 29.79 4.69 -41.21
C ASN A 191 28.46 4.84 -41.97
N LEU A 192 27.36 4.21 -41.55
CA LEU A 192 26.04 4.43 -42.15
C LEU A 192 25.10 5.29 -41.28
N ASN A 193 25.41 5.47 -40.00
CA ASN A 193 24.69 6.37 -39.10
C ASN A 193 25.41 7.73 -38.94
N VAL A 194 24.68 8.84 -39.16
CA VAL A 194 25.16 10.22 -38.98
C VAL A 194 24.39 10.88 -37.83
N CYS A 195 24.67 10.44 -36.60
CA CYS A 195 24.07 11.03 -35.41
C CYS A 195 24.98 12.09 -34.77
N SER A 196 24.39 13.15 -34.23
CA SER A 196 25.08 14.20 -33.45
C SER A 196 25.73 13.63 -32.17
N ASN A 197 26.70 14.35 -31.59
CA ASN A 197 27.13 14.06 -30.23
C ASN A 197 25.95 14.17 -29.25
N ASN A 198 25.94 13.32 -28.23
CA ASN A 198 24.84 13.18 -27.26
C ASN A 198 23.50 12.73 -27.87
N SER A 199 23.52 11.98 -28.97
CA SER A 199 22.37 11.20 -29.43
C SER A 199 22.70 9.71 -29.54
N ASN A 200 21.64 8.90 -29.49
CA ASN A 200 21.68 7.48 -29.70
C ASN A 200 20.99 7.13 -31.03
N CYS A 201 21.61 6.24 -31.79
CA CYS A 201 21.04 5.71 -33.02
C CYS A 201 20.02 4.63 -32.67
N VAL A 202 18.85 4.68 -33.31
CA VAL A 202 17.81 3.66 -33.21
C VAL A 202 17.50 3.17 -34.62
N ASN A 203 17.73 1.89 -34.86
CA ASN A 203 17.41 1.27 -36.13
C ASN A 203 15.89 1.19 -36.31
N THR A 204 15.42 1.52 -37.51
CA THR A 204 14.02 1.47 -37.91
C THR A 204 13.91 0.62 -39.18
N ASN A 205 12.73 0.09 -39.49
CA ASN A 205 12.61 -0.79 -40.65
C ASN A 205 12.83 0.01 -41.96
N GLY A 206 13.99 -0.15 -42.59
CA GLY A 206 14.45 0.47 -43.82
C GLY A 206 15.25 1.78 -43.65
N SER A 207 15.58 2.19 -42.42
CA SER A 207 16.31 3.43 -42.10
C SER A 207 16.77 3.44 -40.64
N TYR A 208 17.40 4.52 -40.17
CA TYR A 208 17.66 4.77 -38.75
C TYR A 208 17.17 6.16 -38.32
N ASP A 209 16.91 6.30 -37.03
CA ASP A 209 16.65 7.57 -36.35
C ASP A 209 17.77 7.88 -35.35
N CYS A 210 18.04 9.16 -35.14
CA CYS A 210 18.93 9.62 -34.07
C CYS A 210 18.10 10.34 -33.02
N LEU A 211 18.15 9.86 -31.77
CA LEU A 211 17.42 10.45 -30.66
C LEU A 211 18.41 11.09 -29.69
N CYS A 212 18.19 12.35 -29.31
CA CYS A 212 19.01 12.96 -28.27
C CYS A 212 18.93 12.14 -26.98
N ASN A 213 20.08 11.99 -26.32
CA ASN A 213 20.18 11.35 -25.02
C ASN A 213 19.31 12.11 -24.02
N THR A 214 18.89 11.41 -22.97
CA THR A 214 18.10 12.01 -21.89
C THR A 214 18.83 13.22 -21.30
N GLY A 215 18.08 14.33 -21.09
CA GLY A 215 18.66 15.62 -20.68
C GLY A 215 19.12 16.52 -21.83
N PHE A 216 18.96 16.10 -23.09
CA PHE A 216 19.29 16.90 -24.26
C PHE A 216 18.08 17.05 -25.20
N SER A 217 17.99 18.19 -25.88
CA SER A 217 16.95 18.49 -26.87
C SER A 217 17.57 18.84 -28.23
N GLY A 218 16.82 18.56 -29.29
CA GLY A 218 17.25 18.79 -30.67
C GLY A 218 16.77 17.70 -31.62
N ASN A 219 17.28 17.72 -32.86
CA ASN A 219 16.84 16.81 -33.92
C ASN A 219 17.67 15.51 -33.99
N GLY A 220 18.62 15.29 -33.08
CA GLY A 220 19.44 14.08 -33.00
C GLY A 220 20.49 13.89 -34.11
N LEU A 221 20.24 14.45 -35.30
CA LEU A 221 21.10 14.38 -36.49
C LEU A 221 22.13 15.52 -36.54
N ILE A 222 21.73 16.74 -36.20
CA ILE A 222 22.56 17.96 -36.37
C ILE A 222 23.02 18.50 -35.02
N SER A 223 22.14 18.53 -34.02
CA SER A 223 22.50 19.00 -32.68
C SER A 223 21.64 18.38 -31.59
N CYS A 224 22.29 18.07 -30.47
CA CYS A 224 21.65 17.82 -29.18
C CYS A 224 22.26 18.77 -28.16
N THR A 225 21.47 19.71 -27.65
CA THR A 225 21.87 20.71 -26.65
C THR A 225 21.26 20.38 -25.31
N ASP A 226 22.02 20.67 -24.25
CA ASP A 226 21.56 20.51 -22.87
C ASP A 226 20.20 21.18 -22.64
N ILE A 227 19.30 20.49 -21.94
CA ILE A 227 18.05 21.06 -21.47
C ILE A 227 18.34 21.66 -20.11
N ASP A 228 18.23 22.99 -19.97
CA ASP A 228 18.27 23.59 -18.65
C ASP A 228 16.93 23.37 -17.95
N GLU A 229 16.83 22.34 -17.11
CA GLU A 229 15.57 22.00 -16.44
C GLU A 229 15.13 23.08 -15.44
N CYS A 230 16.07 23.82 -14.85
CA CYS A 230 15.78 24.89 -13.90
C CYS A 230 15.20 26.14 -14.58
N SER A 231 15.76 26.54 -15.73
CA SER A 231 15.26 27.71 -16.49
C SER A 231 13.93 27.43 -17.19
N ASN A 232 13.68 26.17 -17.56
CA ASN A 232 12.47 25.76 -18.27
C ASN A 232 11.34 25.30 -17.33
N ASN A 233 11.53 25.33 -16.00
CA ASN A 233 10.60 24.80 -14.99
C ASN A 233 10.20 23.33 -15.25
N LEU A 234 11.17 22.52 -15.70
CA LEU A 234 11.02 21.07 -15.90
C LEU A 234 11.63 20.27 -14.75
N ASP A 235 12.25 20.95 -13.79
CA ASP A 235 12.77 20.34 -12.59
C ASP A 235 11.64 19.85 -11.67
N ASN A 236 11.94 18.84 -10.87
CA ASN A 236 11.06 18.33 -9.84
C ASN A 236 11.60 18.60 -8.43
N CYS A 237 12.35 19.69 -8.27
CA CYS A 237 12.87 20.07 -6.97
C CYS A 237 11.72 20.43 -6.03
N HIS A 238 11.94 20.17 -4.74
CA HIS A 238 10.96 20.56 -3.72
C HIS A 238 10.78 22.07 -3.73
N THR A 239 9.60 22.58 -3.34
CA THR A 239 9.37 24.04 -3.21
C THR A 239 10.31 24.74 -2.23
N ASN A 240 10.92 23.97 -1.32
CA ASN A 240 11.92 24.42 -0.36
C ASN A 240 13.33 23.96 -0.76
N ALA A 241 13.60 23.80 -2.05
CA ALA A 241 14.90 23.47 -2.60
C ALA A 241 15.25 24.42 -3.76
N GLN A 242 16.55 24.59 -3.95
CA GLN A 242 17.13 25.29 -5.08
C GLN A 242 17.48 24.27 -6.17
N CYS A 243 17.05 24.53 -7.40
CA CYS A 243 17.46 23.79 -8.60
C CYS A 243 18.81 24.30 -9.11
N ILE A 244 19.69 23.37 -9.50
CA ILE A 244 21.01 23.65 -10.08
C ILE A 244 21.17 22.80 -11.35
N ASN A 245 21.20 23.45 -12.51
CA ASN A 245 21.35 22.79 -13.80
C ASN A 245 22.77 22.23 -13.99
N SER A 246 22.90 21.11 -14.70
CA SER A 246 24.15 20.46 -15.06
C SER A 246 24.04 19.87 -16.46
N VAL A 247 25.17 19.61 -17.13
CA VAL A 247 25.10 19.10 -18.51
C VAL A 247 24.48 17.69 -18.54
N GLY A 248 23.30 17.56 -19.15
CA GLY A 248 22.48 16.36 -19.28
C GLY A 248 21.58 16.07 -18.08
N SER A 249 21.50 16.94 -17.07
CA SER A 249 20.70 16.69 -15.86
C SER A 249 20.59 17.93 -14.94
N TYR A 250 19.97 17.78 -13.78
CA TYR A 250 19.96 18.82 -12.75
C TYR A 250 20.02 18.19 -11.35
N THR A 251 20.42 18.99 -10.38
CA THR A 251 20.43 18.61 -8.97
C THR A 251 19.57 19.56 -8.16
N CYS A 252 18.93 19.03 -7.12
CA CYS A 252 18.12 19.80 -6.19
C CYS A 252 18.84 19.84 -4.85
N GLN A 253 18.91 21.02 -4.24
CA GLN A 253 19.51 21.21 -2.91
C GLN A 253 18.50 21.86 -1.98
N CYS A 254 18.19 21.24 -0.84
CA CYS A 254 17.27 21.84 0.12
C CYS A 254 17.79 23.21 0.60
N ASN A 255 16.86 24.16 0.73
CA ASN A 255 17.12 25.48 1.29
C ASN A 255 17.54 25.35 2.77
N ASN A 256 18.26 26.34 3.29
CA ASN A 256 18.63 26.38 4.70
C ASN A 256 17.40 26.25 5.61
N GLY A 257 17.51 25.48 6.70
CA GLY A 257 16.39 25.12 7.58
C GLY A 257 15.64 23.86 7.16
N TYR A 258 16.01 23.25 6.04
CA TYR A 258 15.41 22.01 5.56
C TYR A 258 16.46 20.92 5.31
N VAL A 259 16.06 19.66 5.48
CA VAL A 259 16.89 18.48 5.26
C VAL A 259 16.21 17.49 4.34
N GLY A 260 17.00 16.85 3.48
CA GLY A 260 16.56 15.83 2.57
C GLY A 260 17.41 15.75 1.32
N ASP A 261 16.85 15.19 0.25
CA ASP A 261 17.52 14.92 -1.02
C ASP A 261 17.30 16.01 -2.08
N GLY A 262 16.74 17.16 -1.69
CA GLY A 262 16.39 18.26 -2.59
C GLY A 262 15.06 18.09 -3.33
N ARG A 263 14.55 16.86 -3.46
CA ARG A 263 13.22 16.58 -4.03
C ARG A 263 12.16 16.42 -2.95
N THR A 264 12.58 15.96 -1.78
CA THR A 264 11.83 15.98 -0.53
C THR A 264 12.65 16.78 0.48
N CYS A 265 12.17 17.95 0.87
CA CYS A 265 12.83 18.77 1.88
C CYS A 265 11.90 18.95 3.07
N ASN A 266 12.26 18.30 4.16
CA ASN A 266 11.52 18.37 5.42
C ASN A 266 12.14 19.44 6.30
N ASP A 267 11.29 20.12 7.04
CA ASP A 267 11.70 21.07 8.07
C ASP A 267 12.64 20.40 9.08
N VAL A 268 13.74 21.08 9.41
CA VAL A 268 14.64 20.63 10.48
C VAL A 268 14.10 21.17 11.79
N ASP A 269 13.66 20.30 12.69
CA ASP A 269 13.31 20.73 14.04
C ASP A 269 14.60 21.02 14.83
N GLU A 270 15.01 22.28 14.86
CA GLU A 270 16.24 22.68 15.56
C GLU A 270 16.11 22.50 17.09
N CYS A 271 14.88 22.50 17.62
CA CYS A 271 14.59 22.29 19.04
C CYS A 271 14.81 20.83 19.46
N LEU A 272 14.42 19.86 18.62
CA LEU A 272 14.69 18.44 18.87
C LEU A 272 16.12 18.03 18.55
N SER A 273 16.76 18.73 17.61
CA SER A 273 18.11 18.40 17.14
C SER A 273 19.22 19.10 17.94
N GLU A 274 18.87 19.92 18.95
CA GLU A 274 19.78 20.69 19.80
C GLU A 274 20.75 21.63 19.05
N VAL A 275 20.42 22.03 17.82
CA VAL A 275 21.23 22.94 16.98
C VAL A 275 20.76 24.39 17.05
N HIS A 276 19.87 24.71 17.99
CA HIS A 276 19.36 26.06 18.24
C HIS A 276 20.27 26.89 19.15
N ARG A 277 20.12 28.22 19.11
CA ARG A 277 20.87 29.18 19.96
C ARG A 277 20.04 29.78 21.11
N CYS A 278 18.91 29.18 21.44
CA CYS A 278 18.09 29.66 22.58
C CYS A 278 18.88 29.65 23.90
N SER A 279 18.60 30.65 24.75
CA SER A 279 19.14 30.72 26.10
C SER A 279 18.73 29.49 26.93
N ILE A 280 19.54 29.10 27.92
CA ILE A 280 19.17 28.08 28.90
C ILE A 280 17.92 28.45 29.73
N HIS A 281 17.59 29.75 29.79
CA HIS A 281 16.38 30.27 30.44
C HIS A 281 15.27 30.62 29.42
N ALA A 282 15.29 30.00 28.24
CA ALA A 282 14.25 30.13 27.23
C ALA A 282 13.76 28.76 26.76
N TYR A 283 12.51 28.68 26.32
CA TYR A 283 12.02 27.53 25.57
C TYR A 283 12.14 27.79 24.07
N CYS A 284 12.59 26.76 23.36
CA CYS A 284 12.68 26.74 21.90
C CYS A 284 11.32 26.32 21.33
N ASN A 285 10.86 27.01 20.30
CA ASN A 285 9.69 26.63 19.52
C ASN A 285 10.05 26.56 18.04
N ASN A 286 9.95 25.36 17.47
CA ASN A 286 10.26 25.11 16.08
C ASN A 286 9.23 25.78 15.16
N THR A 287 9.68 26.31 14.03
CA THR A 287 8.86 26.92 13.01
C THR A 287 9.24 26.36 11.64
N ILE A 288 8.36 26.44 10.65
CA ILE A 288 8.68 25.89 9.33
C ILE A 288 9.84 26.71 8.71
N GLY A 289 10.99 26.06 8.54
CA GLY A 289 12.25 26.57 7.99
C GLY A 289 13.17 27.27 8.98
N SER A 290 12.85 27.30 10.29
CA SER A 290 13.62 28.02 11.33
C SER A 290 13.11 27.72 12.74
N TYR A 291 13.61 28.40 13.76
CA TYR A 291 13.08 28.32 15.13
C TYR A 291 12.95 29.70 15.79
N THR A 292 12.13 29.76 16.83
CA THR A 292 11.99 30.93 17.70
C THR A 292 12.33 30.56 19.14
N CYS A 293 12.88 31.52 19.89
CA CYS A 293 13.21 31.34 21.30
C CYS A 293 12.37 32.31 22.12
N GLN A 294 11.81 31.85 23.24
CA GLN A 294 11.06 32.70 24.15
C GLN A 294 11.54 32.50 25.58
N CYS A 295 11.87 33.59 26.27
CA CYS A 295 12.31 33.53 27.66
C CYS A 295 11.24 32.90 28.56
N ASN A 296 11.69 32.10 29.52
CA ASN A 296 10.84 31.52 30.54
C ASN A 296 10.20 32.63 31.39
N ILE A 297 9.06 32.32 32.01
CA ILE A 297 8.38 33.23 32.96
C ILE A 297 9.38 33.59 34.08
N GLY A 298 9.43 34.86 34.46
CA GLY A 298 10.42 35.41 35.40
C GLY A 298 11.70 35.94 34.72
N PHE A 299 11.83 35.82 33.39
CA PHE A 299 12.95 36.35 32.62
C PHE A 299 12.48 37.24 31.46
N SER A 300 13.28 38.24 31.11
CA SER A 300 13.02 39.17 30.01
C SER A 300 14.18 39.20 29.01
N GLY A 301 13.88 39.39 27.72
CA GLY A 301 14.88 39.43 26.66
C GLY A 301 14.34 38.91 25.32
N ASN A 302 15.25 38.55 24.41
CA ASN A 302 14.93 38.14 23.03
C ASN A 302 14.92 36.62 22.84
N GLY A 303 14.91 35.83 23.92
CA GLY A 303 14.92 34.36 23.89
C GLY A 303 16.30 33.73 23.65
N ILE A 304 17.23 34.44 23.00
CA ILE A 304 18.65 34.04 22.90
C ILE A 304 19.44 34.54 24.12
N SER A 305 19.08 35.72 24.62
CA SER A 305 19.55 36.28 25.88
C SER A 305 18.34 36.57 26.76
N CYS A 306 18.31 35.97 27.95
CA CYS A 306 17.22 36.10 28.91
C CYS A 306 17.81 36.48 30.27
N ASN A 307 17.40 37.64 30.77
CA ASN A 307 17.84 38.19 32.04
C ASN A 307 16.71 38.10 33.07
N ASP A 308 17.09 37.82 34.31
CA ASP A 308 16.16 37.75 35.44
C ASP A 308 15.34 39.04 35.59
N ILE A 309 14.03 38.90 35.82
CA ILE A 309 13.15 40.01 36.16
C ILE A 309 13.14 40.13 37.67
N ASN A 310 13.61 41.27 38.20
CA ASN A 310 13.58 41.48 39.64
C ASN A 310 12.22 42.04 40.09
N GLU A 311 11.30 41.16 40.51
CA GLU A 311 9.93 41.56 40.83
C GLU A 311 9.84 42.50 42.05
N CYS A 312 10.81 42.44 42.96
CA CYS A 312 10.85 43.33 44.13
C CYS A 312 11.17 44.79 43.75
N THR A 313 11.90 45.01 42.65
CA THR A 313 12.20 46.36 42.15
C THR A 313 11.11 46.92 41.23
N THR A 314 10.36 46.05 40.56
CA THR A 314 9.28 46.43 39.66
C THR A 314 7.93 46.54 40.35
N GLU A 315 7.86 46.26 41.66
CA GLU A 315 6.64 46.25 42.48
C GLU A 315 5.54 45.29 41.97
N THR A 316 5.91 44.29 41.17
CA THR A 316 4.97 43.30 40.61
C THR A 316 4.84 42.04 41.48
N TYR A 317 5.18 42.15 42.77
CA TYR A 317 5.16 41.07 43.75
C TYR A 317 3.86 41.06 44.58
N SER A 318 3.49 39.92 45.16
CA SER A 318 2.26 39.73 45.94
C SER A 318 2.49 39.53 47.45
N CYS A 319 3.60 40.05 47.98
CA CYS A 319 3.94 39.95 49.41
C CYS A 319 2.95 40.72 50.29
N SER A 320 2.77 40.24 51.52
CA SER A 320 2.00 40.94 52.55
C SER A 320 2.61 42.30 52.87
N ILE A 321 1.80 43.26 53.30
CA ILE A 321 2.29 44.55 53.84
C ILE A 321 3.18 44.40 55.08
N TYR A 322 3.09 43.25 55.77
CA TYR A 322 3.93 42.89 56.90
C TYR A 322 5.03 41.88 56.52
N ALA A 323 5.49 41.90 55.27
CA ALA A 323 6.57 41.04 54.77
C ALA A 323 7.57 41.82 53.90
N ASN A 324 8.81 41.34 53.88
CA ASN A 324 9.87 41.81 52.99
C ASN A 324 9.94 40.93 51.73
N CYS A 325 10.11 41.56 50.56
CA CYS A 325 10.35 40.88 49.29
C CYS A 325 11.86 40.68 49.06
N ASN A 326 12.27 39.47 48.70
CA ASN A 326 13.63 39.13 48.30
C ASN A 326 13.62 38.49 46.92
N ASN A 327 14.33 39.09 45.96
CA ASN A 327 14.42 38.57 44.60
C ASN A 327 15.22 37.26 44.52
N THR A 328 14.79 36.34 43.67
CA THR A 328 15.50 35.10 43.35
C THR A 328 15.61 34.95 41.83
N ILE A 329 16.52 34.09 41.34
CA ILE A 329 16.66 33.93 39.89
C ILE A 329 15.40 33.24 39.34
N GLY A 330 14.66 33.96 38.51
CA GLY A 330 13.41 33.59 37.86
C GLY A 330 12.15 33.79 38.71
N SER A 331 12.26 34.39 39.91
CA SER A 331 11.13 34.60 40.83
C SER A 331 11.47 35.50 42.02
N TYR A 332 10.63 35.52 43.05
CA TYR A 332 10.89 36.21 44.31
C TYR A 332 10.33 35.40 45.49
N MET A 333 10.83 35.69 46.69
CA MET A 333 10.32 35.13 47.94
C MET A 333 9.92 36.23 48.92
N CYS A 334 8.79 36.04 49.59
CA CYS A 334 8.30 36.92 50.64
C CYS A 334 8.63 36.33 52.01
N THR A 335 9.11 37.15 52.94
CA THR A 335 9.37 36.72 54.33
C THR A 335 8.66 37.66 55.29
N CYS A 336 7.80 37.14 56.17
CA CYS A 336 7.10 37.95 57.16
C CYS A 336 8.10 38.72 58.05
N ASN A 337 7.73 39.94 58.41
CA ASN A 337 8.47 40.77 59.35
C ASN A 337 8.43 40.14 60.75
N ASN A 338 9.43 40.47 61.59
CA ASN A 338 9.47 40.02 62.97
C ASN A 338 8.17 40.43 63.71
N GLY A 339 7.65 39.55 64.57
CA GLY A 339 6.33 39.70 65.21
C GLY A 339 5.18 39.09 64.42
N TYR A 340 5.41 38.65 63.17
CA TYR A 340 4.39 38.03 62.32
C TYR A 340 4.80 36.62 61.86
N LYS A 341 3.82 35.72 61.71
CA LYS A 341 4.00 34.36 61.17
C LYS A 341 3.13 34.14 59.94
N GLY A 342 3.62 33.32 59.01
CA GLY A 342 2.91 32.97 57.79
C GLY A 342 3.85 32.66 56.63
N ASN A 343 3.33 32.70 55.41
CA ASN A 343 4.07 32.32 54.19
C ASN A 343 4.66 33.54 53.44
N GLY A 344 4.67 34.73 54.06
CA GLY A 344 5.15 35.96 53.45
C GLY A 344 4.15 36.67 52.52
N ILE A 345 3.19 35.95 51.94
CA ILE A 345 2.04 36.52 51.20
C ILE A 345 0.91 36.85 52.18
N THR A 346 0.68 35.96 53.14
CA THR A 346 -0.18 36.21 54.31
C THR A 346 0.68 36.15 55.56
N CYS A 347 0.66 37.24 56.34
CA CYS A 347 1.37 37.35 57.61
C CYS A 347 0.36 37.73 58.68
N GLN A 348 0.32 36.94 59.74
CA GLN A 348 -0.56 37.12 60.89
C GLN A 348 0.28 37.43 62.12
N ASP A 349 -0.23 38.32 62.95
CA ASP A 349 0.37 38.69 64.22
C ASP A 349 0.63 37.45 65.10
N ILE A 350 1.78 37.41 65.76
CA ILE A 350 2.12 36.38 66.73
C ILE A 350 1.67 36.87 68.09
N ASP A 351 0.63 36.28 68.66
CA ASP A 351 0.26 36.57 70.04
C ASP A 351 1.29 35.94 71.01
N GLU A 352 2.22 36.75 71.51
CA GLU A 352 3.28 36.28 72.41
C GLU A 352 2.76 35.92 73.81
N CYS A 353 1.58 36.41 74.20
CA CYS A 353 1.01 36.14 75.52
C CYS A 353 0.51 34.69 75.67
N ILE A 354 0.08 34.07 74.56
CA ILE A 354 -0.37 32.66 74.52
C ILE A 354 0.68 31.71 73.93
N THR A 355 1.72 32.23 73.27
CA THR A 355 2.77 31.41 72.67
C THR A 355 3.79 31.00 73.75
N ASN A 356 3.79 29.71 74.12
CA ASN A 356 4.73 29.18 75.13
C ASN A 356 6.20 29.51 74.77
N ASN A 357 6.94 30.02 75.76
CA ASN A 357 8.32 30.52 75.71
C ASN A 357 8.55 31.95 75.17
N LEU A 358 7.51 32.68 74.73
CA LEU A 358 7.63 34.10 74.33
C LEU A 358 6.99 35.09 75.32
N ASN A 359 6.16 34.61 76.25
CA ASN A 359 5.67 35.43 77.35
C ASN A 359 6.77 35.59 78.43
N VAL A 360 7.59 36.63 78.27
CA VAL A 360 8.72 36.96 79.17
C VAL A 360 8.34 38.04 80.20
N CYS A 361 7.06 38.20 80.52
CA CYS A 361 6.62 39.18 81.52
C CYS A 361 7.12 38.80 82.94
N SER A 362 7.47 39.80 83.75
CA SER A 362 7.97 39.61 85.11
C SER A 362 6.89 38.98 86.02
N ASN A 363 7.31 38.29 87.09
CA ASN A 363 6.39 37.89 88.15
C ASN A 363 5.60 39.10 88.68
N ASN A 364 4.32 38.90 89.00
CA ASN A 364 3.34 39.95 89.37
C ASN A 364 3.02 40.96 88.25
N SER A 365 3.10 40.55 86.98
CA SER A 365 2.60 41.29 85.83
C SER A 365 1.68 40.44 84.95
N SER A 366 0.87 41.10 84.12
CA SER A 366 -0.04 40.52 83.16
C SER A 366 0.36 40.93 81.74
N CYS A 367 0.40 39.96 80.81
CA CYS A 367 0.74 40.18 79.40
C CYS A 367 -0.48 40.65 78.61
N VAL A 368 -0.29 41.61 77.70
CA VAL A 368 -1.29 42.11 76.76
C VAL A 368 -0.71 42.10 75.35
N ASN A 369 -1.33 41.35 74.44
CA ASN A 369 -0.88 41.28 73.05
C ASN A 369 -1.18 42.59 72.29
N THR A 370 -0.25 43.01 71.44
CA THR A 370 -0.38 44.18 70.56
C THR A 370 -0.04 43.77 69.13
N ASN A 371 -0.46 44.54 68.11
CA ASN A 371 -0.18 44.15 66.73
C ASN A 371 1.33 44.29 66.42
N GLY A 372 2.01 43.16 66.25
CA GLY A 372 3.43 43.00 65.97
C GLY A 372 4.31 42.85 67.23
N SER A 373 3.74 42.86 68.44
CA SER A 373 4.49 42.78 69.71
C SER A 373 3.59 42.53 70.93
N TYR A 374 4.11 42.57 72.16
CA TYR A 374 3.32 42.47 73.40
C TYR A 374 3.82 43.41 74.49
N ASP A 375 2.91 43.80 75.39
CA ASP A 375 3.19 44.61 76.56
C ASP A 375 2.99 43.83 77.86
N CYS A 376 3.74 44.19 78.90
CA CYS A 376 3.59 43.63 80.25
C CYS A 376 3.17 44.74 81.22
N LEU A 377 2.09 44.52 81.97
CA LEU A 377 1.55 45.49 82.94
C LEU A 377 1.65 44.93 84.35
N CYS A 378 2.20 45.69 85.31
CA CYS A 378 2.23 45.25 86.71
C CYS A 378 0.82 45.08 87.28
N ASN A 379 0.62 44.01 88.05
CA ASN A 379 -0.61 43.77 88.77
C ASN A 379 -0.82 44.86 89.84
N THR A 380 -2.07 45.16 90.17
CA THR A 380 -2.46 46.13 91.23
C THR A 380 -1.72 45.87 92.55
N GLY A 381 -1.20 46.93 93.17
CA GLY A 381 -0.33 46.85 94.37
C GLY A 381 1.17 46.79 94.07
N PHE A 382 1.56 46.72 92.80
CA PHE A 382 2.96 46.70 92.36
C PHE A 382 3.24 47.84 91.36
N SER A 383 4.49 48.33 91.33
CA SER A 383 4.96 49.35 90.39
C SER A 383 6.22 48.88 89.65
N GLY A 384 6.39 49.33 88.40
CA GLY A 384 7.50 48.91 87.55
C GLY A 384 7.14 48.90 86.06
N ASN A 385 8.04 48.38 85.22
CA ASN A 385 7.86 48.32 83.76
C ASN A 385 7.21 47.03 83.25
N GLY A 386 6.78 46.13 84.14
CA GLY A 386 6.11 44.87 83.80
C GLY A 386 7.00 43.78 83.18
N LEU A 387 8.04 44.16 82.44
CA LEU A 387 8.88 43.23 81.67
C LEU A 387 10.11 42.75 82.47
N ILE A 388 10.70 43.62 83.29
CA ILE A 388 11.93 43.33 84.05
C ILE A 388 11.63 43.16 85.54
N SER A 389 10.78 44.01 86.11
CA SER A 389 10.38 43.88 87.52
C SER A 389 9.06 44.57 87.80
N CYS A 390 8.25 43.93 88.65
CA CYS A 390 7.17 44.56 89.38
C CYS A 390 7.48 44.47 90.88
N THR A 391 7.74 45.62 91.49
CA THR A 391 8.07 45.72 92.92
C THR A 391 6.86 46.17 93.71
N ASP A 392 6.70 45.57 94.88
CA ASP A 392 5.64 45.88 95.82
C ASP A 392 5.60 47.38 96.18
N ILE A 393 4.41 47.98 96.20
CA ILE A 393 4.22 49.36 96.65
C ILE A 393 4.01 49.31 98.16
N ASP A 394 4.99 49.79 98.93
CA ASP A 394 4.83 49.89 100.40
C ASP A 394 3.86 51.03 100.75
N GLU A 395 2.59 50.70 101.01
CA GLU A 395 1.58 51.70 101.31
C GLU A 395 1.79 52.38 102.67
N CYS A 396 2.46 51.71 103.62
CA CYS A 396 2.78 52.27 104.94
C CYS A 396 3.87 53.35 104.86
N SER A 397 4.88 53.16 104.01
CA SER A 397 5.97 54.13 103.82
C SER A 397 5.56 55.31 102.94
N ASN A 398 4.61 55.09 102.03
CA ASN A 398 4.12 56.09 101.08
C ASN A 398 2.89 56.88 101.58
N ASN A 399 2.43 56.66 102.83
CA ASN A 399 1.19 57.23 103.40
C ASN A 399 -0.06 56.95 102.54
N LEU A 400 -0.09 55.81 101.87
CA LEU A 400 -1.25 55.32 101.12
C LEU A 400 -2.11 54.36 101.97
N ASP A 401 -1.67 54.07 103.20
CA ASP A 401 -2.43 53.28 104.15
C ASP A 401 -3.62 54.03 104.73
N ASN A 402 -4.61 53.28 105.20
CA ASN A 402 -5.80 53.80 105.88
C ASN A 402 -5.86 53.36 107.35
N CYS A 403 -4.71 53.11 107.98
CA CYS A 403 -4.68 52.62 109.35
C CYS A 403 -5.14 53.68 110.35
N HIS A 404 -5.78 53.24 111.43
CA HIS A 404 -6.18 54.12 112.53
C HIS A 404 -4.93 54.78 113.13
N THR A 405 -5.05 55.99 113.68
CA THR A 405 -3.95 56.68 114.38
C THR A 405 -3.35 55.86 115.54
N ASN A 406 -4.20 55.05 116.18
CA ASN A 406 -3.83 54.10 117.24
C ASN A 406 -3.51 52.69 116.72
N ALA A 407 -3.25 52.53 115.42
CA ALA A 407 -2.75 51.31 114.81
C ALA A 407 -1.34 51.50 114.25
N GLN A 408 -0.65 50.39 114.09
CA GLN A 408 0.61 50.25 113.38
C GLN A 408 0.30 49.66 112.00
N CYS A 409 0.68 50.38 110.94
CA CYS A 409 0.66 49.84 109.58
C CYS A 409 1.79 48.81 109.41
N ILE A 410 1.49 47.70 108.73
CA ILE A 410 2.45 46.64 108.41
C ILE A 410 2.29 46.34 106.92
N ASN A 411 3.31 46.65 106.13
CA ASN A 411 3.33 46.35 104.70
C ASN A 411 3.34 44.83 104.45
N THR A 412 2.64 44.38 103.42
CA THR A 412 2.60 42.99 102.97
C THR A 412 2.79 42.93 101.45
N LEU A 413 3.13 41.77 100.88
CA LEU A 413 3.38 41.70 99.44
C LEU A 413 2.06 41.95 98.64
N GLY A 414 2.00 43.04 97.90
CA GLY A 414 0.89 43.52 97.07
C GLY A 414 -0.21 44.27 97.83
N SER A 415 -0.03 44.58 99.12
CA SER A 415 -1.04 45.25 99.97
C SER A 415 -0.48 45.62 101.35
N PHE A 416 -1.25 46.27 102.23
CA PHE A 416 -0.87 46.50 103.63
C PHE A 416 -1.93 46.00 104.61
N ARG A 417 -1.55 45.80 105.88
CA ARG A 417 -2.50 45.53 106.97
C ARG A 417 -2.24 46.39 108.18
N CYS A 418 -3.32 46.74 108.88
CA CYS A 418 -3.27 47.57 110.08
C CYS A 418 -3.41 46.70 111.33
N ARG A 419 -2.66 47.01 112.39
CA ARG A 419 -2.74 46.32 113.69
C ARG A 419 -2.80 47.32 114.84
N CYS A 420 -3.82 47.26 115.69
CA CYS A 420 -3.93 48.18 116.83
C CYS A 420 -2.71 48.14 117.76
N LYS A 421 -2.28 49.30 118.25
CA LYS A 421 -1.20 49.47 119.23
C LYS A 421 -1.63 48.92 120.59
N SER A 422 -0.66 48.55 121.42
CA SER A 422 -0.90 47.97 122.75
C SER A 422 -1.82 48.86 123.60
N GLY A 423 -2.81 48.25 124.27
CA GLY A 423 -3.86 48.96 125.02
C GLY A 423 -5.15 49.25 124.23
N TYR A 424 -5.18 48.94 122.92
CA TYR A 424 -6.36 49.11 122.05
C TYR A 424 -6.73 47.79 121.32
N TYR A 425 -8.01 47.53 121.07
CA TYR A 425 -8.52 46.41 120.28
C TYR A 425 -9.37 46.89 119.08
N GLY A 426 -9.44 46.08 118.02
CA GLY A 426 -10.15 46.42 116.78
C GLY A 426 -9.49 45.83 115.53
N ASN A 427 -9.93 46.24 114.34
CA ASN A 427 -9.47 45.71 113.05
C ASN A 427 -8.26 46.46 112.45
N GLY A 428 -7.64 47.37 113.21
CA GLY A 428 -6.49 48.16 112.77
C GLY A 428 -6.84 49.41 111.95
N ILE A 429 -7.98 49.46 111.28
CA ILE A 429 -8.53 50.69 110.67
C ILE A 429 -9.36 51.47 111.72
N SER A 430 -9.88 50.78 112.73
CA SER A 430 -10.50 51.36 113.93
C SER A 430 -10.01 50.63 115.19
N CYS A 431 -9.58 51.37 116.22
CA CYS A 431 -8.99 50.84 117.46
C CYS A 431 -9.53 51.55 118.72
N THR A 432 -10.03 50.80 119.70
CA THR A 432 -10.65 51.30 120.95
C THR A 432 -9.96 50.77 122.24
N PRO A 433 -9.93 51.49 123.39
CA PRO A 433 -9.16 51.11 124.58
C PRO A 433 -9.71 49.89 125.34
N ILE A 434 -8.85 49.05 125.95
CA ILE A 434 -9.23 47.84 126.70
C ILE A 434 -9.30 48.09 128.22
N VAL A 435 -10.41 47.71 128.89
CA VAL A 435 -10.59 47.68 130.36
C VAL A 435 -10.62 46.21 130.85
N THR A 436 -9.88 45.92 131.93
CA THR A 436 -9.53 44.57 132.41
C THR A 436 -10.63 43.79 133.16
N CYS A 437 -10.70 42.47 132.96
CA CYS A 437 -11.33 41.50 133.86
C CYS A 437 -10.33 40.39 134.27
N TYR A 438 -10.29 40.09 135.57
CA TYR A 438 -9.55 39.02 136.27
C TYR A 438 -10.42 37.75 136.37
N GLY A 439 -9.82 36.54 136.21
CA GLY A 439 -10.44 35.29 136.67
C GLY A 439 -10.04 34.02 135.89
N ASN A 440 -9.44 33.06 136.60
CA ASN A 440 -8.94 31.75 136.16
C ASN A 440 -9.90 30.91 135.29
N ASN A 441 -9.39 30.31 134.19
CA ASN A 441 -9.53 28.87 133.90
C ASN A 441 -8.72 28.41 132.68
N ASN A 442 -8.13 27.21 132.79
CA ASN A 442 -7.22 26.55 131.86
C ASN A 442 -7.85 26.24 130.48
N CYS A 443 -7.29 26.79 129.41
CA CYS A 443 -7.34 26.21 128.06
C CYS A 443 -5.90 26.02 127.54
N ASP A 444 -5.60 24.87 126.93
CA ASP A 444 -4.31 24.56 126.30
C ASP A 444 -3.99 25.56 125.17
N THR A 445 -2.69 25.80 124.92
CA THR A 445 -2.03 26.81 124.07
C THR A 445 -2.48 26.93 122.61
N LYS A 446 -3.52 26.22 122.18
CA LYS A 446 -4.07 26.24 120.83
C LYS A 446 -5.60 26.40 120.76
N ALA A 447 -6.29 26.71 121.87
CA ALA A 447 -7.75 26.96 121.92
C ALA A 447 -8.09 28.43 122.15
N SER A 448 -9.19 28.91 121.56
CA SER A 448 -9.76 30.27 121.79
C SER A 448 -10.98 30.20 122.71
N CYS A 449 -11.07 31.12 123.68
CA CYS A 449 -12.16 31.20 124.66
C CYS A 449 -13.37 31.96 124.09
N LEU A 450 -14.58 31.39 124.18
CA LEU A 450 -15.83 32.03 123.75
C LEU A 450 -16.85 32.08 124.89
N ILE A 451 -17.59 33.19 124.98
CA ILE A 451 -18.57 33.47 126.04
C ILE A 451 -19.99 33.21 125.51
N TYR A 452 -20.76 32.37 126.22
CA TYR A 452 -22.21 32.27 126.03
C TYR A 452 -22.86 32.12 127.42
N ASN A 453 -23.95 32.85 127.68
CA ASN A 453 -24.73 32.79 128.94
C ASN A 453 -23.92 32.65 130.26
N ASN A 454 -22.93 33.52 130.48
CA ASN A 454 -22.17 33.66 131.74
C ASN A 454 -21.47 32.38 132.30
N ASN A 455 -21.09 31.42 131.45
CA ASN A 455 -20.16 30.33 131.79
C ASN A 455 -19.05 30.19 130.72
N TYR A 456 -17.86 29.68 131.10
CA TYR A 456 -16.66 29.56 130.24
C TYR A 456 -16.58 28.18 129.54
N TYR A 457 -16.20 28.15 128.24
CA TYR A 457 -15.88 26.89 127.52
C TYR A 457 -14.69 27.05 126.56
N CYS A 458 -13.89 25.97 126.42
CA CYS A 458 -12.85 25.85 125.39
C CYS A 458 -13.41 25.06 124.18
N SER A 459 -13.28 25.57 122.95
CA SER A 459 -13.78 24.91 121.72
C SER A 459 -12.66 24.53 120.75
N TYR A 460 -12.72 23.29 120.24
CA TYR A 460 -11.98 22.81 119.06
C TYR A 460 -12.93 22.04 118.14
N GLY A 461 -12.83 22.26 116.82
CA GLY A 461 -13.39 21.37 115.79
C GLY A 461 -14.11 22.11 114.66
N GLN A 462 -14.51 21.48 113.55
CA GLN A 462 -14.13 20.25 112.84
C GLN A 462 -14.95 20.23 111.52
N PHE A 463 -14.56 19.36 110.57
CA PHE A 463 -14.95 19.24 109.14
C PHE A 463 -16.38 18.72 108.82
N SER A 464 -16.79 18.80 107.53
CA SER A 464 -17.85 18.01 106.85
C SER A 464 -17.46 17.84 105.34
N ALA A 465 -17.05 16.64 104.85
CA ALA A 465 -17.79 15.48 104.28
C ALA A 465 -18.14 15.63 102.77
N THR A 466 -17.80 14.75 101.81
CA THR A 466 -18.08 13.31 101.64
C THR A 466 -17.31 12.69 100.43
N SER A 467 -17.16 11.35 100.35
CA SER A 467 -16.62 10.60 99.19
C SER A 467 -17.20 9.17 99.11
N ARG A 468 -17.51 8.63 97.89
CA ARG A 468 -17.36 7.21 97.41
C ARG A 468 -18.02 6.90 96.00
N ILE A 469 -17.18 6.68 94.97
CA ILE A 469 -16.97 5.54 93.99
C ILE A 469 -18.07 4.88 93.03
N PHE A 470 -17.70 4.72 91.72
CA PHE A 470 -18.09 3.86 90.51
C PHE A 470 -19.55 3.88 89.91
N VAL A 471 -19.91 3.69 88.61
CA VAL A 471 -19.51 3.99 87.19
C VAL A 471 -20.81 3.85 86.34
N SER A 472 -21.09 4.71 85.34
CA SER A 472 -21.97 4.38 84.20
C SER A 472 -21.77 5.33 82.99
N GLN A 473 -22.35 4.93 81.86
CA GLN A 473 -22.02 5.19 80.46
C GLN A 473 -22.41 6.56 79.83
N TYR A 474 -21.54 6.99 78.90
CA TYR A 474 -21.71 7.79 77.67
C TYR A 474 -22.39 9.18 77.66
N SER A 475 -21.57 10.20 77.37
CA SER A 475 -21.89 11.27 76.40
C SER A 475 -20.62 11.89 75.75
N THR A 476 -20.42 11.55 74.46
CA THR A 476 -19.99 12.40 73.32
C THR A 476 -18.81 13.41 73.38
N PHE A 477 -17.70 13.06 72.69
CA PHE A 477 -16.94 13.76 71.62
C PHE A 477 -16.57 15.29 71.76
N ASN A 478 -15.29 15.71 71.93
CA ASN A 478 -14.13 15.99 71.00
C ASN A 478 -14.24 17.35 70.25
N PRO A 479 -13.16 18.17 69.97
CA PRO A 479 -11.84 17.72 69.45
C PRO A 479 -10.58 18.57 69.80
N THR A 480 -9.41 18.07 69.33
CA THR A 480 -8.08 18.73 69.20
C THR A 480 -7.26 18.83 70.50
N THR A 481 -6.01 18.34 70.64
CA THR A 481 -4.92 18.05 69.72
C THR A 481 -3.95 17.08 70.40
N LYS A 482 -3.92 15.81 69.98
CA LYS A 482 -2.73 14.95 70.13
C LYS A 482 -2.46 14.15 68.85
N THR A 483 -2.70 14.84 67.73
CA THR A 483 -2.44 14.39 66.35
C THR A 483 -1.32 15.22 65.71
N ALA A 484 -0.62 16.05 66.48
CA ALA A 484 0.47 16.92 66.01
C ALA A 484 1.86 16.52 66.56
N GLU A 485 1.97 15.35 67.21
CA GLU A 485 3.24 14.86 67.81
C GLU A 485 3.82 13.61 67.12
N ILE A 486 3.28 13.20 65.96
CA ILE A 486 3.81 12.09 65.14
C ILE A 486 4.31 12.56 63.75
N LEU A 487 4.32 13.87 63.49
CA LEU A 487 4.71 14.45 62.20
C LEU A 487 5.99 15.31 62.26
N LYS A 488 6.94 14.99 63.15
CA LYS A 488 8.18 15.77 63.28
C LYS A 488 9.49 15.03 63.02
N ASN A 489 9.51 13.74 62.65
CA ASN A 489 10.79 13.04 62.39
C ASN A 489 10.73 12.01 61.24
N ALA A 490 10.26 12.43 60.05
CA ALA A 490 10.44 11.65 58.82
C ALA A 490 10.56 12.57 57.57
N THR A 491 11.80 13.01 57.32
CA THR A 491 12.44 13.40 56.04
C THR A 491 11.89 14.55 55.18
N SER A 492 12.85 15.20 54.51
CA SER A 492 12.71 16.29 53.54
C SER A 492 11.88 15.92 52.31
N ASP A 493 10.96 16.82 51.95
CA ASP A 493 10.35 17.08 50.62
C ASP A 493 8.82 16.91 50.57
N ILE A 494 8.13 18.02 50.27
CA ILE A 494 6.71 18.29 50.59
C ILE A 494 5.85 18.59 49.36
N ASN A 495 6.32 18.26 48.15
CA ASN A 495 5.68 18.68 46.90
C ASN A 495 4.68 17.68 46.27
N GLN A 496 3.95 16.89 47.06
CA GLN A 496 2.90 16.00 46.51
C GLN A 496 1.64 15.86 47.39
N TYR A 497 1.15 16.96 47.98
CA TYR A 497 -0.14 16.96 48.69
C TYR A 497 -1.07 18.15 48.41
N GLN A 498 -0.77 19.03 47.45
CA GLN A 498 -1.68 20.13 47.07
C GLN A 498 -1.86 20.28 45.56
N SER A 499 -2.33 19.23 44.90
CA SER A 499 -2.91 19.33 43.55
C SER A 499 -4.21 18.53 43.41
N PHE A 500 -5.01 18.43 44.48
CA PHE A 500 -6.32 17.75 44.43
C PHE A 500 -7.54 18.59 44.85
N ILE A 501 -7.43 19.89 45.14
CA ILE A 501 -8.64 20.70 45.44
C ILE A 501 -8.56 22.08 44.79
N ALA A 502 -9.06 22.20 43.55
CA ALA A 502 -9.93 23.29 43.10
C ALA A 502 -10.52 22.99 41.70
N ILE A 503 -11.73 23.51 41.46
CA ILE A 503 -12.58 23.45 40.25
C ILE A 503 -13.38 22.13 40.17
N HIS A 504 -14.68 22.07 40.49
CA HIS A 504 -15.76 22.69 39.72
C HIS A 504 -16.98 23.06 40.58
N SER A 505 -17.44 24.29 40.37
CA SER A 505 -18.76 24.81 40.75
C SER A 505 -19.82 24.49 39.68
N SER A 506 -20.99 24.03 40.13
CA SER A 506 -22.32 24.08 39.46
C SER A 506 -22.49 23.21 38.20
N THR A 507 -23.50 22.35 38.00
CA THR A 507 -24.95 22.46 38.24
C THR A 507 -25.66 21.07 38.18
N SER A 508 -26.88 21.02 38.74
CA SER A 508 -27.99 20.04 38.56
C SER A 508 -27.95 18.64 39.25
N ASN A 509 -28.66 18.56 40.37
CA ASN A 509 -29.81 17.69 40.71
C ASN A 509 -29.79 16.16 40.45
N ASN A 510 -29.76 15.43 41.58
CA ASN A 510 -30.76 14.45 42.08
C ASN A 510 -30.21 13.06 42.50
N TYR A 511 -30.38 12.79 43.82
CA TYR A 511 -30.66 11.56 44.58
C TYR A 511 -30.40 10.16 43.95
N GLY A 512 -29.90 9.14 44.67
CA GLY A 512 -30.10 8.84 46.09
C GLY A 512 -29.22 7.72 46.67
N LEU A 513 -29.41 7.55 47.99
CA LEU A 513 -28.80 6.61 48.94
C LEU A 513 -29.03 5.13 48.59
N TYR A 514 -28.06 4.27 48.96
CA TYR A 514 -28.34 3.00 49.66
C TYR A 514 -27.21 2.64 50.63
N ASP A 515 -27.56 2.58 51.91
CA ASP A 515 -26.91 1.80 52.97
C ASP A 515 -27.19 0.30 52.75
N THR A 516 -26.26 -0.59 53.12
CA THR A 516 -26.58 -1.86 53.82
C THR A 516 -25.32 -2.60 54.31
N ILE A 517 -25.14 -2.57 55.65
CA ILE A 517 -24.94 -3.70 56.58
C ILE A 517 -23.68 -4.59 56.44
N VAL A 518 -22.86 -4.54 57.50
CA VAL A 518 -21.84 -5.52 57.93
C VAL A 518 -22.51 -6.76 58.54
N PRO A 519 -21.90 -7.96 58.45
CA PRO A 519 -21.76 -8.73 59.69
C PRO A 519 -20.37 -9.42 59.87
N ASP A 520 -19.79 -9.18 61.05
CA ASP A 520 -19.23 -10.13 62.05
C ASP A 520 -18.21 -11.22 61.66
N PHE A 521 -17.29 -11.69 62.51
CA PHE A 521 -16.61 -11.26 63.74
C PHE A 521 -15.57 -12.38 64.05
N ASN A 522 -14.71 -12.18 65.06
CA ASN A 522 -13.89 -13.15 65.80
C ASN A 522 -12.42 -13.34 65.41
N ALA A 523 -11.54 -12.69 66.17
CA ALA A 523 -10.49 -13.42 66.89
C ALA A 523 -10.23 -12.75 68.26
N THR A 524 -10.61 -13.50 69.27
CA THR A 524 -10.32 -13.37 70.69
C THR A 524 -8.80 -13.49 70.97
N SER A 525 -8.25 -12.53 71.71
CA SER A 525 -7.20 -12.66 72.74
C SER A 525 -6.28 -11.44 72.77
N VAL A 526 -6.48 -10.58 73.77
CA VAL A 526 -5.44 -9.68 74.25
C VAL A 526 -4.41 -10.55 74.95
N THR A 527 -3.34 -10.91 74.24
CA THR A 527 -2.16 -11.51 74.85
C THR A 527 -1.19 -10.41 75.26
N THR A 528 -0.79 -10.50 76.52
CA THR A 528 0.20 -9.66 77.19
C THR A 528 1.53 -9.63 76.43
N ILE A 529 2.02 -8.42 76.14
CA ILE A 529 3.35 -8.22 75.57
C ILE A 529 4.39 -8.47 76.67
N THR A 530 5.01 -9.65 76.65
CA THR A 530 6.21 -9.94 77.43
C THR A 530 7.47 -9.45 76.69
N CYS A 531 8.45 -9.05 77.50
CA CYS A 531 9.75 -8.53 77.09
C CYS A 531 10.58 -9.55 76.29
N ALA A 532 10.59 -9.47 74.95
CA ALA A 532 11.54 -10.20 74.11
C ALA A 532 12.73 -9.31 73.68
N THR A 533 13.92 -9.90 73.66
CA THR A 533 15.18 -9.25 73.25
C THR A 533 15.44 -9.53 71.78
N GLY A 534 15.70 -8.50 70.98
CA GLY A 534 16.05 -8.67 69.56
C GLY A 534 17.45 -9.25 69.35
N ASN A 535 17.76 -9.58 68.10
CA ASN A 535 19.03 -10.12 67.59
C ASN A 535 20.30 -9.27 67.85
N TYR A 536 20.16 -8.08 68.46
CA TYR A 536 21.26 -7.24 68.94
C TYR A 536 21.29 -7.06 70.47
N GLY A 537 20.58 -7.91 71.21
CA GLY A 537 20.66 -7.95 72.68
C GLY A 537 19.97 -6.81 73.42
N LYS A 538 19.15 -5.98 72.75
CA LYS A 538 18.37 -4.90 73.38
C LYS A 538 16.86 -5.14 73.31
N LYS A 539 16.14 -4.71 74.36
CA LYS A 539 14.67 -4.77 74.46
C LYS A 539 14.06 -3.50 73.86
N GLY A 540 13.14 -3.64 72.89
CA GLY A 540 12.47 -2.54 72.18
C GLY A 540 11.22 -3.02 71.42
N ARG A 541 10.38 -2.07 70.94
CA ARG A 541 9.17 -2.38 70.15
C ARG A 541 9.53 -2.71 68.70
N TRP A 542 8.88 -3.72 68.13
CA TRP A 542 9.02 -4.07 66.71
C TRP A 542 8.59 -2.90 65.82
N MET A 543 9.40 -2.59 64.81
CA MET A 543 9.03 -1.76 63.67
C MET A 543 8.83 -2.69 62.47
N TYR A 544 7.78 -2.42 61.69
CA TYR A 544 7.23 -3.28 60.63
C TYR A 544 8.26 -4.09 59.83
N ARG A 545 7.90 -5.34 59.58
CA ARG A 545 8.53 -6.19 58.57
C ARG A 545 8.08 -5.71 57.18
N VAL A 546 9.01 -5.35 56.29
CA VAL A 546 8.74 -4.85 54.92
C VAL A 546 8.21 -5.96 53.99
N ASP A 547 8.29 -7.18 54.48
CA ASP A 547 7.80 -8.43 53.92
C ASP A 547 6.75 -9.01 54.88
N ASP A 548 5.59 -8.35 54.97
CA ASP A 548 4.39 -8.99 55.52
C ASP A 548 3.89 -10.03 54.48
N PRO A 549 3.92 -11.34 54.78
CA PRO A 549 3.41 -12.37 53.89
C PRO A 549 1.88 -12.49 53.98
N SER A 550 1.17 -11.57 54.65
CA SER A 550 -0.28 -11.57 54.64
C SER A 550 -0.79 -11.34 53.21
N ILE A 551 -1.66 -12.24 52.75
CA ILE A 551 -2.29 -12.28 51.41
C ILE A 551 -3.00 -10.97 51.00
N ASN A 552 -3.11 -10.00 51.91
CA ASN A 552 -3.94 -8.80 51.76
C ASN A 552 -3.17 -7.50 51.45
N HIS A 553 -1.82 -7.51 51.33
CA HIS A 553 -1.06 -6.36 50.85
C HIS A 553 -0.18 -6.72 49.64
N ILE A 554 -0.65 -6.36 48.45
CA ILE A 554 0.03 -6.64 47.18
C ILE A 554 1.06 -5.52 46.88
N ASN A 555 2.35 -5.86 46.81
CA ASN A 555 3.39 -4.94 46.35
C ASN A 555 3.43 -4.85 44.81
N TYR A 556 2.62 -3.96 44.25
CA TYR A 556 2.48 -3.76 42.80
C TYR A 556 3.80 -3.38 42.10
N ALA A 557 4.68 -2.63 42.76
CA ALA A 557 5.98 -2.25 42.21
C ALA A 557 6.90 -3.47 42.03
N GLN A 558 6.91 -4.40 42.99
CA GLN A 558 7.66 -5.64 42.89
C GLN A 558 7.09 -6.56 41.79
N ARG A 559 5.76 -6.69 41.70
CA ARG A 559 5.11 -7.46 40.63
C ARG A 559 5.45 -6.91 39.25
N CYS A 560 5.43 -5.58 39.08
CA CYS A 560 5.85 -4.92 37.85
C CYS A 560 7.30 -5.24 37.47
N ARG A 561 8.24 -5.18 38.43
CA ARG A 561 9.66 -5.52 38.20
C ARG A 561 9.83 -6.99 37.82
N THR A 562 9.16 -7.90 38.53
CA THR A 562 9.17 -9.33 38.21
C THR A 562 8.62 -9.61 36.82
N TRP A 563 7.51 -8.97 36.45
CA TRP A 563 6.98 -9.06 35.09
C TRP A 563 7.97 -8.53 34.05
N PHE A 564 8.56 -7.36 34.27
CA PHE A 564 9.50 -6.72 33.32
C PHE A 564 10.71 -7.61 33.00
N VAL A 565 11.26 -8.30 34.00
CA VAL A 565 12.42 -9.20 33.80
C VAL A 565 12.03 -10.45 33.01
N ASN A 566 10.82 -10.96 33.20
CA ASN A 566 10.35 -12.20 32.57
C ASN A 566 9.72 -11.98 31.18
N GLU A 567 9.38 -10.75 30.83
CA GLU A 567 8.69 -10.46 29.57
C GLU A 567 9.66 -10.34 28.37
N PRO A 568 9.37 -10.93 27.20
CA PRO A 568 10.17 -10.76 25.99
C PRO A 568 10.32 -9.29 25.54
N LEU A 569 11.39 -9.01 24.79
CA LEU A 569 11.61 -7.68 24.20
C LEU A 569 10.51 -7.31 23.18
N PRO A 570 10.18 -6.02 23.00
CA PRO A 570 9.14 -5.57 22.08
C PRO A 570 9.32 -6.07 20.64
N ASP A 571 10.56 -6.18 20.18
CA ASP A 571 10.88 -6.56 18.79
C ASP A 571 10.34 -7.92 18.42
N VAL A 572 10.20 -8.83 19.39
CA VAL A 572 9.58 -10.15 19.21
C VAL A 572 8.14 -10.01 18.70
N TYR A 573 7.38 -9.02 19.20
CA TYR A 573 6.00 -8.78 18.79
C TYR A 573 5.91 -7.85 17.56
N LEU A 574 6.77 -6.83 17.50
CA LEU A 574 6.76 -5.84 16.42
C LEU A 574 7.19 -6.43 15.08
N ASN A 575 8.21 -7.30 15.06
CA ASN A 575 8.63 -7.99 13.84
C ASN A 575 7.53 -8.93 13.34
N GLU A 576 6.86 -9.65 14.23
CA GLU A 576 5.74 -10.52 13.87
C GLU A 576 4.58 -9.75 13.26
N LEU A 577 4.30 -8.53 13.74
CA LEU A 577 3.30 -7.65 13.15
C LEU A 577 3.77 -6.92 11.88
N LEU A 578 4.90 -7.35 11.30
CA LEU A 578 5.54 -6.72 10.14
C LEU A 578 5.80 -5.22 10.32
N ARG A 579 5.96 -4.77 11.58
CA ARG A 579 6.08 -3.35 11.95
C ARG A 579 4.96 -2.46 11.38
N ARG A 580 3.78 -3.02 11.10
CA ARG A 580 2.64 -2.24 10.61
C ARG A 580 2.28 -1.18 11.63
N LEU A 581 2.13 0.05 11.18
CA LEU A 581 1.82 1.20 12.03
C LEU A 581 0.30 1.38 12.15
N CYS A 582 -0.14 1.97 13.26
CA CYS A 582 -1.56 2.23 13.46
C CYS A 582 -2.03 3.38 12.56
N PRO A 583 -3.23 3.30 11.97
CA PRO A 583 -3.86 4.45 11.32
C PRO A 583 -3.99 5.62 12.30
N CYS A 584 -3.78 6.86 11.84
CA CYS A 584 -3.94 8.06 12.68
C CYS A 584 -5.41 8.35 13.02
N SER A 585 -6.36 7.85 12.21
CA SER A 585 -7.79 8.03 12.45
C SER A 585 -8.64 6.80 12.15
N ILE A 586 -9.84 6.76 12.72
CA ILE A 586 -10.85 5.74 12.43
C ILE A 586 -11.21 5.70 10.95
N LEU A 587 -11.30 6.86 10.28
CA LEU A 587 -11.61 6.89 8.85
C LEU A 587 -10.51 6.20 8.02
N GLN A 588 -9.24 6.40 8.40
CA GLN A 588 -8.13 5.68 7.77
C GLN A 588 -8.22 4.18 8.06
N ALA A 589 -8.55 3.79 9.30
CA ALA A 589 -8.73 2.39 9.68
C ALA A 589 -9.91 1.70 8.98
N ILE A 590 -11.00 2.41 8.70
CA ILE A 590 -12.16 1.88 7.96
C ILE A 590 -11.78 1.59 6.51
N ARG A 591 -11.01 2.50 5.91
CA ARG A 591 -10.54 2.37 4.51
C ARG A 591 -9.44 1.33 4.36
N ASP A 592 -8.61 1.12 5.38
CA ASP A 592 -7.56 0.11 5.36
C ASP A 592 -8.09 -1.26 5.81
N ARG A 593 -8.28 -2.15 4.83
CA ARG A 593 -8.86 -3.48 5.05
C ARG A 593 -7.99 -4.43 5.86
N ARG A 594 -6.73 -4.08 6.11
CA ARG A 594 -5.85 -4.78 7.06
C ARG A 594 -6.37 -4.70 8.48
N PHE A 595 -7.30 -3.79 8.77
CA PHE A 595 -7.88 -3.61 10.09
C PHE A 595 -9.39 -3.88 10.13
N ARG A 596 -9.89 -4.27 11.30
CA ARG A 596 -11.30 -4.41 11.64
C ARG A 596 -11.64 -3.40 12.75
N LEU A 597 -12.63 -2.54 12.50
CA LEU A 597 -13.15 -1.59 13.48
C LEU A 597 -14.23 -2.25 14.34
N ASN A 598 -14.16 -2.06 15.64
CA ASN A 598 -15.25 -2.35 16.56
C ASN A 598 -15.95 -1.03 16.95
N LEU A 599 -17.17 -0.83 16.46
CA LEU A 599 -17.94 0.41 16.67
C LEU A 599 -18.33 0.64 18.14
N ASN A 600 -18.46 -0.42 18.95
CA ASN A 600 -18.86 -0.29 20.35
C ASN A 600 -17.73 0.21 21.24
N THR A 601 -16.49 -0.12 20.87
CA THR A 601 -15.32 0.11 21.73
C THR A 601 -14.31 1.10 21.13
N PHE A 602 -14.51 1.51 19.87
CA PHE A 602 -13.60 2.39 19.12
C PHE A 602 -12.17 1.83 19.03
N TYR A 603 -12.03 0.50 19.21
CA TYR A 603 -10.79 -0.22 18.97
C TYR A 603 -10.75 -0.75 17.54
N VAL A 604 -9.64 -0.49 16.89
CA VAL A 604 -9.27 -1.01 15.59
C VAL A 604 -8.25 -2.12 15.85
N ARG A 605 -8.49 -3.31 15.32
CA ARG A 605 -7.53 -4.43 15.43
C ARG A 605 -7.07 -4.87 14.04
N SER A 606 -5.88 -5.43 13.92
CA SER A 606 -5.51 -6.11 12.67
C SER A 606 -6.48 -7.25 12.39
N ARG A 607 -6.83 -7.43 11.12
CA ARG A 607 -7.70 -8.50 10.63
C ARG A 607 -7.06 -9.86 10.89
N PHE A 608 -5.81 -10.00 10.47
CA PHE A 608 -5.01 -11.20 10.68
C PHE A 608 -4.16 -11.07 11.93
N SER A 609 -3.97 -12.19 12.61
CA SER A 609 -2.96 -12.33 13.66
C SER A 609 -1.68 -12.93 13.11
N ARG A 610 -0.58 -12.69 13.82
CA ARG A 610 0.77 -13.16 13.49
C ARG A 610 1.29 -14.05 14.60
N ARG A 611 2.14 -15.02 14.26
CA ARG A 611 2.50 -16.11 15.17
C ARG A 611 3.78 -15.75 15.93
N VAL A 612 3.67 -15.53 17.24
CA VAL A 612 4.82 -15.17 18.08
C VAL A 612 5.52 -16.39 18.65
N SER A 613 4.79 -17.48 18.84
CA SER A 613 5.34 -18.78 19.28
C SER A 613 4.48 -19.91 18.74
N ILE A 614 4.85 -21.17 19.02
CA ILE A 614 4.18 -22.35 18.46
C ILE A 614 2.68 -22.41 18.80
N ASP A 615 2.26 -21.80 19.90
CA ASP A 615 0.88 -21.82 20.39
C ASP A 615 0.25 -20.43 20.53
N GLU A 616 0.98 -19.34 20.23
CA GLU A 616 0.48 -17.99 20.44
C GLU A 616 0.45 -17.12 19.18
N ARG A 617 -0.65 -16.36 19.07
CA ARG A 617 -0.87 -15.39 18.02
C ARG A 617 -1.18 -14.01 18.59
N VAL A 618 -0.53 -13.00 18.03
CA VAL A 618 -0.71 -11.60 18.40
C VAL A 618 -1.48 -10.86 17.31
N TYR A 619 -2.37 -9.96 17.73
CA TYR A 619 -3.05 -8.99 16.89
C TYR A 619 -2.51 -7.60 17.21
N GLN A 620 -2.44 -6.75 16.20
CA GLN A 620 -2.25 -5.32 16.43
C GLN A 620 -3.55 -4.72 16.97
N ARG A 621 -3.45 -3.79 17.91
CA ARG A 621 -4.57 -2.96 18.36
C ARG A 621 -4.19 -1.50 18.26
N CYS A 622 -5.15 -0.70 17.81
CA CYS A 622 -5.09 0.74 17.69
C CYS A 622 -6.35 1.30 18.33
N CYS A 623 -6.19 2.23 19.26
CA CYS A 623 -7.28 2.71 20.10
C CYS A 623 -7.62 4.13 19.71
N CYS A 624 -8.84 4.41 19.31
CA CYS A 624 -9.23 5.74 18.87
C CYS A 624 -10.10 6.44 19.93
N SER A 625 -9.94 7.75 20.04
CA SER A 625 -10.66 8.56 21.02
C SER A 625 -12.14 8.68 20.64
N SER A 626 -13.02 8.54 21.62
CA SER A 626 -14.45 8.80 21.53
C SER A 626 -14.83 10.22 22.01
N ALA A 627 -13.85 11.04 22.44
CA ALA A 627 -14.09 12.35 23.02
C ALA A 627 -14.15 13.45 21.95
N GLY A 628 -15.17 14.31 22.01
CA GLY A 628 -15.57 15.29 20.98
C GLY A 628 -14.45 15.90 20.13
N LYS A 629 -13.58 16.75 20.71
CA LYS A 629 -12.51 17.46 19.96
C LYS A 629 -11.43 16.55 19.33
N SER A 630 -11.38 15.29 19.75
CA SER A 630 -10.39 14.29 19.31
C SER A 630 -11.07 13.07 18.68
N PHE A 631 -12.35 13.16 18.36
CA PHE A 631 -13.16 12.02 17.94
C PHE A 631 -12.53 11.33 16.73
N GLY A 632 -12.30 10.03 16.87
CA GLY A 632 -11.69 9.20 15.85
C GLY A 632 -10.17 9.35 15.69
N SER A 633 -9.49 10.17 16.48
CA SER A 633 -8.01 10.25 16.48
C SER A 633 -7.37 9.09 17.27
N LEU A 634 -6.19 8.63 16.85
CA LEU A 634 -5.43 7.59 17.56
C LEU A 634 -4.97 8.09 18.94
N ILE A 635 -5.29 7.33 19.98
CA ILE A 635 -4.83 7.57 21.35
C ILE A 635 -3.37 7.13 21.47
N THR A 636 -2.50 8.09 21.72
CA THR A 636 -1.05 7.88 21.85
C THR A 636 -0.56 7.89 23.31
N ARG A 637 -1.49 7.75 24.27
CA ARG A 637 -1.21 7.78 25.72
C ARG A 637 -1.81 6.57 26.44
N TYR A 638 -1.12 6.05 27.45
CA TYR A 638 -1.61 4.97 28.31
C TYR A 638 -2.68 5.45 29.30
N PRO A 639 -3.50 4.55 29.86
CA PRO A 639 -3.59 3.10 29.57
C PRO A 639 -4.32 2.76 28.27
N PHE A 640 -4.87 3.77 27.59
CA PHE A 640 -5.81 3.58 26.49
C PHE A 640 -5.15 3.32 25.13
N GLY A 641 -3.92 3.78 24.88
CA GLY A 641 -3.14 3.43 23.71
C GLY A 641 -2.47 2.07 23.91
N SER A 642 -3.16 0.97 23.57
CA SER A 642 -2.56 -0.37 23.60
C SER A 642 -1.96 -0.72 22.24
N SER A 643 -0.96 -1.60 22.21
CA SER A 643 -0.25 -1.97 20.95
C SER A 643 -0.62 -3.35 20.44
N PHE A 644 -0.94 -4.28 21.34
CA PHE A 644 -1.08 -5.70 21.05
C PHE A 644 -2.27 -6.32 21.78
N ILE A 645 -2.92 -7.30 21.14
CA ILE A 645 -3.84 -8.23 21.76
C ILE A 645 -3.31 -9.64 21.56
N PHE A 646 -3.28 -10.43 22.62
CA PHE A 646 -2.95 -11.84 22.59
C PHE A 646 -4.21 -12.67 22.33
N ARG A 647 -4.09 -13.71 21.51
CA ARG A 647 -5.19 -14.65 21.30
C ARG A 647 -5.42 -15.48 22.57
N ASN A 648 -4.35 -15.84 23.28
CA ASN A 648 -4.46 -16.57 24.53
C ASN A 648 -4.94 -15.64 25.67
N THR A 649 -6.06 -16.04 26.27
CA THR A 649 -6.73 -15.28 27.33
C THR A 649 -5.88 -15.14 28.59
N THR A 650 -5.06 -16.14 28.94
CA THR A 650 -4.14 -16.10 30.08
C THR A 650 -3.01 -15.12 29.84
N LEU A 651 -2.41 -15.11 28.64
CA LEU A 651 -1.38 -14.13 28.27
C LEU A 651 -1.97 -12.71 28.20
N GLN A 652 -3.19 -12.58 27.68
CA GLN A 652 -3.89 -11.29 27.67
C GLN A 652 -4.19 -10.80 29.10
N ALA A 653 -4.64 -11.68 29.99
CA ALA A 653 -4.89 -11.35 31.39
C ALA A 653 -3.61 -10.90 32.10
N ARG A 654 -2.51 -11.64 31.93
CA ARG A 654 -1.19 -11.26 32.45
C ARG A 654 -0.73 -9.90 31.92
N ASN A 655 -0.97 -9.61 30.65
CA ASN A 655 -0.66 -8.31 30.06
C ASN A 655 -1.50 -7.17 30.67
N ASN A 656 -2.80 -7.38 30.87
CA ASN A 656 -3.69 -6.40 31.51
C ASN A 656 -3.35 -6.18 32.99
N GLU A 657 -2.93 -7.25 33.67
CA GLU A 657 -2.46 -7.18 35.05
C GLU A 657 -1.15 -6.40 35.15
N ALA A 658 -0.18 -6.66 34.27
CA ALA A 658 1.06 -5.89 34.21
C ALA A 658 0.83 -4.40 33.96
N LEU A 659 -0.11 -4.05 33.07
CA LEU A 659 -0.53 -2.65 32.88
C LEU A 659 -1.08 -2.05 34.18
N THR A 660 -1.89 -2.80 34.92
CA THR A 660 -2.46 -2.37 36.20
C THR A 660 -1.37 -2.17 37.26
N ASP A 661 -0.50 -3.17 37.44
CA ASP A 661 0.57 -3.17 38.43
C ASP A 661 1.61 -2.07 38.15
N CYS A 662 2.03 -1.92 36.89
CA CYS A 662 3.06 -0.96 36.50
C CYS A 662 2.55 0.48 36.32
N CYS A 663 1.37 0.68 35.72
CA CYS A 663 0.90 2.01 35.30
C CYS A 663 -0.26 2.58 36.12
N MET A 664 -1.11 1.75 36.73
CA MET A 664 -2.29 2.23 37.48
C MET A 664 -2.11 2.18 38.99
N ARG A 665 -1.34 1.21 39.51
CA ARG A 665 -1.14 0.98 40.95
C ARG A 665 0.30 1.25 41.42
N SER A 666 1.21 1.61 40.51
CA SER A 666 2.58 2.06 40.83
C SER A 666 3.04 3.18 39.89
N SER A 667 4.18 3.81 40.20
CA SER A 667 4.82 4.86 39.37
C SER A 667 5.77 4.31 38.29
N LEU A 668 5.83 2.98 38.10
CA LEU A 668 6.80 2.30 37.24
C LEU A 668 6.31 2.08 35.80
N CYS A 669 5.41 2.93 35.31
CA CYS A 669 4.82 2.75 33.98
C CYS A 669 5.88 2.71 32.86
N SER A 670 6.98 3.45 33.03
CA SER A 670 8.13 3.45 32.11
C SER A 670 8.70 2.05 31.82
N LEU A 671 8.65 1.12 32.78
CA LEU A 671 9.07 -0.28 32.57
C LEU A 671 8.10 -1.03 31.67
N TYR A 672 6.80 -0.83 31.85
CA TYR A 672 5.77 -1.38 30.96
C TYR A 672 5.95 -0.85 29.53
N LEU A 673 6.23 0.45 29.38
CA LEU A 673 6.40 1.07 28.06
C LEU A 673 7.57 0.46 27.28
N LYS A 674 8.65 0.12 27.99
CA LYS A 674 9.83 -0.53 27.39
C LYS A 674 9.54 -1.93 26.84
N LYS A 675 8.51 -2.64 27.32
CA LYS A 675 8.13 -4.00 26.88
C LYS A 675 6.88 -4.02 26.01
N ARG A 676 6.04 -2.97 26.08
CA ARG A 676 4.75 -2.85 25.40
C ARG A 676 4.54 -1.47 24.77
N PRO A 677 5.43 -0.98 23.90
CA PRO A 677 5.40 0.40 23.40
C PRO A 677 4.17 0.68 22.53
N ILE A 678 3.50 1.84 22.68
CA ILE A 678 2.32 2.23 21.87
C ILE A 678 2.69 2.26 20.39
N ASN A 679 1.89 1.60 19.56
CA ASN A 679 1.94 1.80 18.12
C ASN A 679 1.49 3.21 17.77
N LYS A 680 2.43 4.05 17.35
CA LYS A 680 2.16 5.40 16.84
C LYS A 680 1.69 5.33 15.38
N CYS A 681 1.15 6.44 14.88
CA CYS A 681 0.79 6.57 13.47
C CYS A 681 1.81 7.34 12.63
N VAL A 682 2.92 7.81 13.24
CA VAL A 682 4.00 8.48 12.50
C VAL A 682 4.61 7.50 11.51
N GLY A 683 4.52 7.80 10.21
CA GLY A 683 4.95 6.92 9.13
C GLY A 683 3.87 5.95 8.64
N TYR A 684 2.65 5.98 9.17
CA TYR A 684 1.53 5.21 8.63
C TYR A 684 1.25 5.64 7.18
N LYS A 685 1.20 4.66 6.28
CA LYS A 685 0.83 4.85 4.89
C LYS A 685 -0.41 4.04 4.57
N ALA A 686 -1.41 4.72 4.05
CA ALA A 686 -2.66 4.09 3.63
C ALA A 686 -2.40 3.24 2.38
N PRO A 687 -3.06 2.07 2.25
CA PRO A 687 -2.98 1.27 1.03
C PRO A 687 -3.36 2.10 -0.20
N ARG A 688 -2.59 1.97 -1.27
CA ARG A 688 -2.84 2.64 -2.54
C ARG A 688 -3.94 1.90 -3.29
N LYS A 689 -4.89 2.65 -3.85
CA LYS A 689 -6.05 2.10 -4.55
C LYS A 689 -5.90 2.22 -6.07
N ALA A 690 -5.96 1.10 -6.76
CA ALA A 690 -6.10 0.98 -8.21
C ALA A 690 -7.46 0.34 -8.52
N TRP A 691 -8.03 0.54 -9.71
CA TRP A 691 -9.36 0.00 -9.99
C TRP A 691 -9.65 -0.13 -11.48
N PHE A 692 -10.64 -0.98 -11.79
CA PHE A 692 -11.32 -1.02 -13.07
C PHE A 692 -12.81 -0.70 -12.89
N TRP A 693 -13.39 0.06 -13.82
CA TRP A 693 -14.80 0.47 -13.79
C TRP A 693 -15.40 0.53 -15.19
N GLY A 694 -16.68 0.17 -15.34
CA GLY A 694 -17.39 0.25 -16.62
C GLY A 694 -16.82 -0.67 -17.71
N ASP A 695 -16.72 -0.16 -18.93
CA ASP A 695 -16.15 -0.81 -20.13
C ASP A 695 -14.64 -0.62 -20.21
N PRO A 696 -13.84 -1.58 -19.71
CA PRO A 696 -13.00 -1.35 -18.56
C PRO A 696 -12.14 -0.09 -18.63
N HIS A 697 -12.57 0.96 -17.93
CA HIS A 697 -11.70 2.07 -17.57
C HIS A 697 -10.80 1.67 -16.41
N VAL A 698 -9.51 1.95 -16.56
CA VAL A 698 -8.47 1.55 -15.63
C VAL A 698 -7.91 2.78 -14.95
N ARG A 699 -7.69 2.70 -13.64
CA ARG A 699 -6.77 3.57 -12.93
C ARG A 699 -5.64 2.73 -12.34
N THR A 700 -4.43 2.92 -12.86
CA THR A 700 -3.21 2.26 -12.35
C THR A 700 -2.89 2.73 -10.94
N PHE A 701 -1.90 2.07 -10.32
CA PHE A 701 -1.40 2.44 -9.02
C PHE A 701 -0.82 3.85 -8.94
N ASP A 702 -0.08 4.25 -9.97
CA ASP A 702 0.56 5.56 -10.06
C ASP A 702 -0.42 6.64 -10.53
N GLY A 703 -1.58 6.22 -11.04
CA GLY A 703 -2.74 7.08 -11.30
C GLY A 703 -2.99 7.34 -12.78
N LYS A 704 -2.33 6.62 -13.69
CA LYS A 704 -2.67 6.63 -15.12
C LYS A 704 -4.09 6.15 -15.31
N LEU A 705 -4.86 6.96 -16.05
CA LEU A 705 -6.17 6.60 -16.57
C LEU A 705 -6.05 6.19 -18.02
N TYR A 706 -6.64 5.05 -18.37
CA TYR A 706 -6.77 4.58 -19.75
C TYR A 706 -7.95 3.59 -19.87
N THR A 707 -8.35 3.29 -21.10
CA THR A 707 -9.44 2.36 -21.38
C THR A 707 -8.88 1.06 -21.97
N PHE A 708 -9.39 -0.07 -21.51
CA PHE A 708 -9.00 -1.40 -21.99
C PHE A 708 -10.24 -2.22 -22.33
N ASN A 709 -10.58 -2.27 -23.62
CA ASN A 709 -11.73 -3.00 -24.13
C ASN A 709 -11.27 -4.20 -24.94
N GLU A 710 -11.19 -5.38 -24.32
CA GLU A 710 -10.79 -6.61 -24.99
C GLU A 710 -11.54 -7.83 -24.45
N LEU A 711 -11.76 -8.82 -25.31
CA LEU A 711 -12.48 -10.05 -24.97
C LEU A 711 -11.49 -11.19 -24.68
N GLY A 712 -11.36 -11.59 -23.41
CA GLY A 712 -10.41 -12.62 -23.00
C GLY A 712 -10.19 -12.69 -21.50
N GLU A 713 -9.09 -13.32 -21.11
CA GLU A 713 -8.61 -13.39 -19.74
C GLU A 713 -7.22 -12.75 -19.65
N TYR A 714 -7.01 -11.85 -18.68
CA TYR A 714 -5.80 -11.03 -18.61
C TYR A 714 -5.21 -10.98 -17.21
N ILE A 715 -3.89 -10.84 -17.14
CA ILE A 715 -3.17 -10.53 -15.90
C ILE A 715 -3.38 -9.05 -15.59
N LEU A 716 -4.26 -8.76 -14.64
CA LEU A 716 -4.50 -7.38 -14.20
C LEU A 716 -3.36 -6.89 -13.32
N LEU A 717 -2.85 -7.77 -12.45
CA LEU A 717 -1.73 -7.47 -11.57
C LEU A 717 -1.00 -8.75 -11.20
N GLN A 718 0.32 -8.69 -11.20
CA GLN A 718 1.18 -9.69 -10.59
C GLN A 718 2.37 -9.03 -9.91
N THR A 719 2.87 -9.65 -8.85
CA THR A 719 4.13 -9.26 -8.21
C THR A 719 5.29 -10.13 -8.72
N ILE A 720 6.52 -9.71 -8.42
CA ILE A 720 7.74 -10.50 -8.73
C ILE A 720 7.58 -11.95 -8.26
N ASN A 721 8.09 -12.89 -9.06
CA ASN A 721 7.98 -14.33 -8.83
C ASN A 721 6.54 -14.87 -8.73
N LYS A 722 5.53 -14.11 -9.17
CA LYS A 722 4.10 -14.47 -9.05
C LYS A 722 3.66 -14.71 -7.59
N ASN A 723 4.29 -14.02 -6.63
CA ASN A 723 3.94 -14.12 -5.21
C ASN A 723 2.47 -13.79 -4.92
N PHE A 724 1.95 -12.81 -5.66
CA PHE A 724 0.54 -12.44 -5.74
C PHE A 724 0.17 -12.29 -7.21
N GLN A 725 -0.99 -12.82 -7.61
CA GLN A 725 -1.56 -12.66 -8.94
C GLN A 725 -3.06 -12.35 -8.87
N LEU A 726 -3.49 -11.52 -9.79
CA LEU A 726 -4.87 -11.13 -10.02
C LEU A 726 -5.14 -11.18 -11.53
N GLN A 727 -6.16 -11.96 -11.88
CA GLN A 727 -6.60 -12.20 -13.24
C GLN A 727 -8.06 -11.73 -13.40
N GLY A 728 -8.38 -11.18 -14.57
CA GLY A 728 -9.71 -10.72 -14.91
C GLY A 728 -10.19 -11.38 -16.21
N ARG A 729 -11.45 -11.78 -16.24
CA ARG A 729 -12.14 -12.30 -17.42
C ARG A 729 -13.17 -11.30 -17.89
N THR A 730 -13.14 -10.97 -19.17
CA THR A 730 -14.12 -10.10 -19.80
C THR A 730 -15.16 -10.89 -20.59
N MET A 731 -16.30 -10.24 -20.87
CA MET A 731 -17.33 -10.73 -21.79
C MET A 731 -17.84 -9.55 -22.63
N LYS A 732 -18.50 -9.83 -23.76
CA LYS A 732 -19.17 -8.77 -24.55
C LYS A 732 -20.29 -8.15 -23.72
N ALA A 733 -20.40 -6.82 -23.73
CA ALA A 733 -21.45 -6.13 -23.00
C ALA A 733 -22.84 -6.49 -23.55
N ILE A 734 -23.82 -6.59 -22.65
CA ILE A 734 -25.19 -7.02 -22.99
C ILE A 734 -26.03 -5.77 -23.28
N ARG A 735 -26.72 -5.76 -24.42
CA ARG A 735 -27.65 -4.69 -24.80
C ARG A 735 -29.04 -5.29 -25.04
N ASN A 736 -30.06 -4.85 -24.29
CA ASN A 736 -31.45 -5.32 -24.44
C ASN A 736 -31.56 -6.86 -24.53
N SER A 737 -30.90 -7.58 -23.63
CA SER A 737 -30.94 -9.05 -23.55
C SER A 737 -30.33 -9.79 -24.76
N SER A 738 -29.56 -9.10 -25.61
CA SER A 738 -28.77 -9.69 -26.69
C SER A 738 -27.30 -9.25 -26.61
N LEU A 739 -26.36 -10.19 -26.85
CA LEU A 739 -24.91 -9.94 -26.88
C LEU A 739 -24.60 -9.07 -28.11
N SER A 740 -24.49 -7.75 -27.95
CA SER A 740 -24.49 -6.84 -29.13
C SER A 740 -23.86 -5.47 -28.85
N ALA A 741 -22.67 -5.43 -28.25
CA ALA A 741 -21.87 -4.21 -28.21
C ALA A 741 -20.42 -4.52 -28.60
N ALA A 742 -19.78 -3.58 -29.31
CA ALA A 742 -18.35 -3.59 -29.58
C ALA A 742 -17.52 -3.10 -28.36
N ALA A 743 -18.01 -3.44 -27.17
CA ALA A 743 -17.44 -3.09 -25.88
C ALA A 743 -17.49 -4.32 -24.97
N THR A 744 -16.59 -4.37 -24.00
CA THR A 744 -16.46 -5.49 -23.07
C THR A 744 -16.71 -5.04 -21.65
N VAL A 745 -17.05 -5.97 -20.76
CA VAL A 745 -17.17 -5.76 -19.31
C VAL A 745 -16.55 -6.93 -18.57
N PHE A 746 -16.11 -6.74 -17.32
CA PHE A 746 -15.62 -7.86 -16.52
C PHE A 746 -16.78 -8.76 -16.05
N SER A 747 -16.61 -10.06 -16.25
CA SER A 747 -17.55 -11.11 -15.84
C SER A 747 -17.02 -11.97 -14.71
N ALA A 748 -15.70 -12.05 -14.52
CA ALA A 748 -15.10 -12.77 -13.42
C ALA A 748 -13.71 -12.24 -13.07
N PHE A 749 -13.28 -12.53 -11.84
CA PHE A 749 -11.93 -12.28 -11.39
C PHE A 749 -11.41 -13.47 -10.59
N ALA A 750 -10.13 -13.77 -10.69
CA ALA A 750 -9.48 -14.81 -9.90
C ALA A 750 -8.17 -14.31 -9.31
N THR A 751 -7.89 -14.65 -8.06
CA THR A 751 -6.71 -14.15 -7.34
C THR A 751 -6.05 -15.24 -6.51
N MET A 752 -4.73 -15.16 -6.40
CA MET A 752 -3.87 -16.08 -5.66
C MET A 752 -2.76 -15.31 -4.95
N GLU A 753 -2.47 -15.70 -3.71
CA GLU A 753 -1.24 -15.36 -2.98
C GLU A 753 -0.54 -16.66 -2.58
N ILE A 754 0.79 -16.73 -2.68
CA ILE A 754 1.54 -17.93 -2.29
C ILE A 754 1.21 -18.29 -0.83
N GLY A 755 0.73 -19.52 -0.64
CA GLY A 755 0.34 -20.03 0.68
C GLY A 755 -1.09 -19.67 1.10
N ALA A 756 -1.87 -18.95 0.28
CA ALA A 756 -3.29 -18.68 0.48
C ALA A 756 -4.19 -19.49 -0.47
N ASP A 757 -5.45 -19.69 -0.08
CA ASP A 757 -6.46 -20.27 -0.96
C ASP A 757 -6.78 -19.33 -2.14
N ILE A 758 -6.94 -19.91 -3.34
CA ILE A 758 -7.36 -19.15 -4.54
C ILE A 758 -8.81 -18.72 -4.38
N VAL A 759 -9.12 -17.46 -4.69
CA VAL A 759 -10.49 -16.94 -4.67
C VAL A 759 -10.89 -16.49 -6.08
N GLN A 760 -12.00 -17.02 -6.56
CA GLN A 760 -12.62 -16.64 -7.82
C GLN A 760 -14.01 -16.03 -7.55
N PHE A 761 -14.25 -14.87 -8.15
CA PHE A 761 -15.54 -14.19 -8.19
C PHE A 761 -16.09 -14.29 -9.61
N THR A 762 -17.35 -14.66 -9.78
CA THR A 762 -17.97 -14.83 -11.09
C THR A 762 -19.37 -14.22 -11.08
N LEU A 763 -19.70 -13.46 -12.11
CA LEU A 763 -21.04 -12.95 -12.34
C LEU A 763 -21.97 -14.14 -12.59
N ASN A 764 -23.03 -14.23 -11.80
CA ASN A 764 -23.95 -15.36 -11.88
C ASN A 764 -24.69 -15.41 -13.22
N SER A 765 -25.31 -16.55 -13.53
CA SER A 765 -26.04 -16.78 -14.78
C SER A 765 -27.23 -15.82 -15.01
N THR A 766 -27.74 -15.20 -13.95
CA THR A 766 -28.82 -14.20 -13.98
C THR A 766 -28.31 -12.74 -14.06
N PHE A 767 -26.99 -12.53 -14.11
CA PHE A 767 -26.32 -11.22 -14.19
C PHE A 767 -26.66 -10.23 -13.05
N ASN A 768 -27.07 -10.73 -11.90
CA ASN A 768 -27.56 -9.95 -10.76
C ASN A 768 -26.95 -10.38 -9.41
N GLY A 769 -25.91 -11.20 -9.41
CA GLY A 769 -25.26 -11.70 -8.21
C GLY A 769 -23.82 -12.12 -8.47
N ILE A 770 -23.07 -12.32 -7.38
CA ILE A 770 -21.67 -12.74 -7.42
C ILE A 770 -21.57 -14.14 -6.81
N ASP A 771 -21.16 -15.10 -7.61
CA ASP A 771 -20.78 -16.44 -7.16
C ASP A 771 -19.30 -16.45 -6.79
N ILE A 772 -18.98 -17.08 -5.67
CA ILE A 772 -17.65 -17.09 -5.06
C ILE A 772 -17.19 -18.53 -4.97
N LEU A 773 -16.03 -18.82 -5.55
CA LEU A 773 -15.38 -20.12 -5.50
C LEU A 773 -14.03 -20.00 -4.79
N VAL A 774 -13.85 -20.72 -3.69
CA VAL A 774 -12.61 -20.74 -2.92
C VAL A 774 -11.94 -22.10 -3.04
N ASN A 775 -10.63 -22.08 -3.29
CA ASN A 775 -9.77 -23.25 -3.49
C ASN A 775 -10.37 -24.28 -4.48
N ARG A 776 -10.99 -23.78 -5.55
CA ARG A 776 -11.62 -24.56 -6.65
C ARG A 776 -12.70 -25.56 -6.25
N THR A 777 -13.11 -25.58 -4.98
CA THR A 777 -13.95 -26.65 -4.41
C THR A 777 -15.13 -26.10 -3.62
N ILE A 778 -14.93 -25.02 -2.86
CA ILE A 778 -15.97 -24.45 -2.01
C ILE A 778 -16.68 -23.32 -2.75
N SER A 779 -17.93 -23.54 -3.15
CA SER A 779 -18.74 -22.55 -3.86
C SER A 779 -19.89 -22.02 -3.00
N PHE A 780 -20.11 -20.71 -3.02
CA PHE A 780 -21.26 -20.05 -2.40
C PHE A 780 -21.56 -18.70 -3.06
N ASN A 781 -22.77 -18.20 -2.89
CA ASN A 781 -23.17 -16.90 -3.40
C ASN A 781 -22.90 -15.79 -2.37
N MET A 782 -22.57 -14.57 -2.83
CA MET A 782 -22.39 -13.40 -1.96
C MET A 782 -23.59 -13.15 -1.03
N ASP A 783 -24.82 -13.37 -1.49
CA ASP A 783 -26.03 -13.16 -0.69
C ASP A 783 -26.19 -14.17 0.47
N SER A 784 -25.41 -15.25 0.48
CA SER A 784 -25.32 -16.16 1.62
C SER A 784 -24.50 -15.63 2.79
N LEU A 785 -23.86 -14.46 2.63
CA LEU A 785 -23.16 -13.74 3.69
C LEU A 785 -24.01 -12.56 4.16
N SER A 786 -24.14 -12.35 5.46
CA SER A 786 -24.71 -11.13 6.04
C SER A 786 -23.76 -9.94 5.80
N GLU A 787 -24.28 -8.71 5.84
CA GLU A 787 -23.43 -7.52 5.72
C GLU A 787 -22.37 -7.48 6.85
N ASN A 788 -21.11 -7.22 6.48
CA ASN A 788 -19.92 -7.31 7.34
C ASN A 788 -19.56 -8.72 7.85
N GLU A 789 -20.27 -9.77 7.41
CA GLU A 789 -19.88 -11.16 7.69
C GLU A 789 -18.57 -11.50 6.97
N THR A 790 -17.67 -12.18 7.68
CA THR A 790 -16.39 -12.66 7.15
C THR A 790 -16.34 -14.17 7.25
N ARG A 791 -16.06 -14.85 6.13
CA ARG A 791 -15.65 -16.25 6.12
C ARG A 791 -14.14 -16.33 5.96
N GLU A 792 -13.50 -17.02 6.90
CA GLU A 792 -12.05 -17.13 6.99
C GLU A 792 -11.60 -18.43 6.31
N PHE A 793 -10.58 -18.33 5.45
CA PHE A 793 -9.96 -19.44 4.73
C PHE A 793 -8.44 -19.44 4.98
N ASN A 794 -7.69 -20.30 4.31
CA ASN A 794 -6.25 -20.34 4.51
C ASN A 794 -5.59 -19.07 3.95
N ASN A 795 -5.07 -18.22 4.84
CA ASN A 795 -4.40 -16.94 4.56
C ASN A 795 -5.20 -15.93 3.69
N VAL A 796 -6.51 -16.11 3.58
CA VAL A 796 -7.43 -15.19 2.90
C VAL A 796 -8.78 -15.16 3.62
N ASP A 797 -9.33 -13.95 3.80
CA ASP A 797 -10.68 -13.73 4.31
C ASP A 797 -11.58 -13.26 3.17
N VAL A 798 -12.78 -13.84 3.05
CA VAL A 798 -13.83 -13.33 2.17
C VAL A 798 -14.88 -12.61 3.02
N THR A 799 -15.05 -11.30 2.78
CA THR A 799 -15.95 -10.43 3.57
C THR A 799 -16.98 -9.77 2.68
N ARG A 800 -18.27 -9.82 3.06
CA ARG A 800 -19.31 -9.00 2.41
C ARG A 800 -19.26 -7.58 2.97
N LEU A 801 -18.92 -6.59 2.14
CA LEU A 801 -18.76 -5.20 2.56
C LEU A 801 -20.05 -4.39 2.46
N SER A 802 -20.93 -4.75 1.53
CA SER A 802 -22.25 -4.15 1.35
C SER A 802 -23.19 -5.13 0.65
N ASN A 803 -24.41 -4.70 0.35
CA ASN A 803 -25.35 -5.49 -0.45
C ASN A 803 -24.82 -5.85 -1.85
N ILE A 804 -23.94 -5.04 -2.43
CA ILE A 804 -23.41 -5.20 -3.80
C ILE A 804 -21.89 -5.45 -3.87
N THR A 805 -21.18 -5.46 -2.74
CA THR A 805 -19.71 -5.56 -2.72
C THR A 805 -19.22 -6.67 -1.80
N VAL A 806 -18.31 -7.50 -2.32
CA VAL A 806 -17.58 -8.53 -1.59
C VAL A 806 -16.08 -8.31 -1.75
N ALA A 807 -15.28 -8.64 -0.73
CA ALA A 807 -13.84 -8.49 -0.79
C ALA A 807 -13.09 -9.77 -0.39
N ALA A 808 -12.01 -10.06 -1.12
CA ALA A 808 -10.96 -10.97 -0.69
C ALA A 808 -9.83 -10.15 -0.06
N ILE A 809 -9.41 -10.53 1.14
CA ILE A 809 -8.40 -9.81 1.92
C ILE A 809 -7.33 -10.80 2.34
N PHE A 810 -6.07 -10.54 1.98
CA PHE A 810 -4.96 -11.47 2.18
C PHE A 810 -4.10 -11.09 3.40
N THR A 811 -3.36 -12.05 3.94
CA THR A 811 -2.49 -11.82 5.11
C THR A 811 -1.33 -10.84 4.84
N SER A 812 -0.87 -10.75 3.58
CA SER A 812 0.05 -9.71 3.10
C SER A 812 -0.49 -8.29 3.26
N GLY A 813 -1.82 -8.14 3.39
CA GLY A 813 -2.51 -6.87 3.45
C GLY A 813 -3.02 -6.36 2.10
N VAL A 814 -2.76 -7.11 1.02
CA VAL A 814 -3.43 -6.93 -0.26
C VAL A 814 -4.92 -7.21 -0.09
N SER A 815 -5.76 -6.38 -0.70
CA SER A 815 -7.21 -6.64 -0.75
C SER A 815 -7.81 -6.25 -2.08
N MET A 816 -8.86 -6.96 -2.43
CA MET A 816 -9.59 -6.81 -3.67
C MET A 816 -11.07 -6.74 -3.35
N GLU A 817 -11.71 -5.64 -3.72
CA GLU A 817 -13.14 -5.39 -3.54
C GLU A 817 -13.82 -5.55 -4.91
N VAL A 818 -14.71 -6.53 -5.04
CA VAL A 818 -15.50 -6.78 -6.24
C VAL A 818 -16.90 -6.24 -6.01
N THR A 819 -17.33 -5.32 -6.88
CA THR A 819 -18.65 -4.69 -6.80
C THR A 819 -19.49 -5.09 -8.00
N LEU A 820 -20.70 -5.58 -7.73
CA LEU A 820 -21.72 -5.86 -8.73
C LEU A 820 -22.36 -4.54 -9.17
N LEU A 821 -22.30 -4.27 -10.47
CA LEU A 821 -23.10 -3.26 -11.15
C LEU A 821 -24.11 -3.95 -12.08
N THR A 822 -24.96 -3.17 -12.74
CA THR A 822 -25.97 -3.72 -13.67
C THR A 822 -25.30 -4.58 -14.75
N GLN A 823 -25.42 -5.90 -14.62
CA GLN A 823 -24.91 -6.92 -15.56
C GLN A 823 -23.38 -6.93 -15.76
N MET A 824 -22.60 -6.41 -14.82
CA MET A 824 -21.13 -6.45 -14.88
C MET A 824 -20.49 -6.43 -13.49
N LEU A 825 -19.23 -6.84 -13.42
CA LEU A 825 -18.40 -6.70 -12.22
C LEU A 825 -17.39 -5.57 -12.38
N THR A 826 -17.07 -4.92 -11.28
CA THR A 826 -15.97 -3.96 -11.17
C THR A 826 -15.08 -4.35 -10.01
N ILE A 827 -13.86 -3.85 -10.01
CA ILE A 827 -12.84 -4.24 -9.04
C ILE A 827 -12.08 -3.02 -8.54
N ALA A 828 -11.89 -2.98 -7.22
CA ALA A 828 -11.05 -2.04 -6.52
C ALA A 828 -9.95 -2.81 -5.81
N PHE A 829 -8.71 -2.59 -6.20
CA PHE A 829 -7.54 -3.21 -5.61
C PHE A 829 -6.87 -2.25 -4.63
N ASN A 830 -6.59 -2.70 -3.40
CA ASN A 830 -5.84 -1.94 -2.42
C ASN A 830 -4.52 -2.66 -2.13
N GLY A 831 -3.42 -2.06 -2.61
CA GLY A 831 -2.06 -2.55 -2.42
C GLY A 831 -1.38 -1.86 -1.23
N PRO A 832 -0.75 -2.62 -0.32
CA PRO A 832 0.02 -2.03 0.77
C PRO A 832 1.44 -1.66 0.27
N ASP A 833 2.10 -0.66 0.86
CA ASP A 833 3.42 -0.14 0.40
C ASP A 833 4.49 -1.21 0.18
N GLU A 834 4.39 -2.35 0.85
CA GLU A 834 5.28 -3.51 0.74
C GLU A 834 5.34 -4.12 -0.67
N ILE A 835 4.34 -3.89 -1.52
CA ILE A 835 4.36 -4.35 -2.92
C ILE A 835 4.78 -3.26 -3.92
N LYS A 836 5.13 -2.07 -3.45
CA LYS A 836 5.63 -0.99 -4.32
C LYS A 836 6.99 -1.37 -4.93
N GLY A 837 7.15 -1.13 -6.21
CA GLY A 837 8.33 -1.38 -7.04
C GLY A 837 8.42 -2.79 -7.62
N ILE A 838 7.50 -3.69 -7.25
CA ILE A 838 7.53 -5.10 -7.65
C ILE A 838 6.28 -5.55 -8.41
N THR A 839 5.41 -4.64 -8.82
CA THR A 839 4.19 -4.99 -9.58
C THR A 839 4.38 -4.91 -11.10
N SER A 840 3.54 -5.64 -11.83
CA SER A 840 3.38 -5.54 -13.29
C SER A 840 2.00 -6.05 -13.69
N GLY A 841 1.57 -5.77 -14.93
CA GLY A 841 0.24 -6.12 -15.44
C GLY A 841 -0.50 -4.89 -15.95
N LEU A 842 -1.79 -5.02 -16.22
CA LEU A 842 -2.63 -3.90 -16.68
C LEU A 842 -2.76 -2.78 -15.63
N LEU A 843 -2.62 -3.06 -14.33
CA LEU A 843 -2.59 -2.04 -13.27
C LEU A 843 -1.26 -1.28 -13.13
N GLY A 844 -0.28 -1.59 -13.99
CA GLY A 844 0.98 -0.88 -14.09
C GLY A 844 2.05 -1.29 -13.08
N THR A 845 3.20 -0.62 -13.19
CA THR A 845 4.34 -0.77 -12.28
C THR A 845 4.19 0.27 -11.19
N TRP A 846 3.84 -0.12 -9.97
CA TRP A 846 3.65 0.84 -8.89
C TRP A 846 5.00 1.29 -8.37
N ASN A 847 5.48 2.46 -8.75
CA ASN A 847 6.70 3.04 -8.17
C ASN A 847 6.60 4.57 -7.97
N ASP A 848 5.38 5.12 -8.08
CA ASP A 848 5.05 6.54 -8.13
C ASP A 848 5.59 7.25 -9.39
N ASN A 849 5.85 6.52 -10.48
CA ASN A 849 6.24 7.04 -11.80
C ASN A 849 5.25 6.58 -12.89
N ILE A 850 4.28 7.44 -13.19
CA ILE A 850 3.25 7.20 -14.19
C ILE A 850 3.80 6.86 -15.60
N ASN A 851 5.01 7.28 -15.94
CA ASN A 851 5.55 7.10 -17.30
C ASN A 851 5.95 5.66 -17.62
N ASP A 852 6.03 4.79 -16.62
CA ASP A 852 6.45 3.40 -16.78
C ASP A 852 5.33 2.37 -16.50
N ASP A 853 4.10 2.87 -16.32
CA ASP A 853 2.90 2.05 -16.10
C ASP A 853 2.61 1.09 -17.27
N PHE A 854 2.94 1.48 -18.50
CA PHE A 854 2.78 0.60 -19.66
C PHE A 854 3.98 -0.31 -19.90
N LYS A 855 4.40 -1.01 -18.84
CA LYS A 855 5.42 -2.05 -18.89
C LYS A 855 4.86 -3.33 -19.50
N ARG A 856 5.48 -3.81 -20.57
CA ARG A 856 5.12 -5.05 -21.27
C ARG A 856 5.69 -6.28 -20.53
N PRO A 857 5.15 -7.50 -20.78
CA PRO A 857 5.66 -8.72 -20.15
C PRO A 857 7.15 -9.02 -20.41
N ASN A 858 7.68 -8.59 -21.57
CA ASN A 858 9.09 -8.73 -21.93
C ASN A 858 10.02 -7.70 -21.24
N GLY A 859 9.46 -6.80 -20.41
CA GLY A 859 10.20 -5.76 -19.69
C GLY A 859 10.36 -4.43 -20.43
N SER A 860 10.00 -4.34 -21.71
CA SER A 860 9.99 -3.07 -22.47
C SER A 860 8.78 -2.20 -22.12
N TYR A 861 8.81 -0.92 -22.50
CA TYR A 861 7.77 0.05 -22.15
C TYR A 861 7.09 0.62 -23.41
N LEU A 862 5.78 0.83 -23.35
CA LEU A 862 5.04 1.63 -24.33
C LEU A 862 4.98 3.09 -23.84
N ASN A 863 5.01 4.05 -24.76
CA ASN A 863 4.86 5.46 -24.43
C ASN A 863 3.53 5.72 -23.70
N ILE A 864 3.57 6.44 -22.58
CA ILE A 864 2.39 6.72 -21.75
C ILE A 864 1.31 7.55 -22.47
N ASN A 865 1.68 8.30 -23.50
CA ASN A 865 0.80 9.12 -24.33
C ASN A 865 0.33 8.39 -25.60
N SER A 866 0.55 7.07 -25.69
CA SER A 866 0.06 6.25 -26.80
C SER A 866 -1.46 6.30 -26.93
N THR A 867 -1.94 6.14 -28.16
CA THR A 867 -3.37 6.10 -28.48
C THR A 867 -4.04 4.83 -27.93
N GLU A 868 -5.36 4.82 -27.79
CA GLU A 868 -6.09 3.62 -27.32
C GLU A 868 -5.81 2.39 -28.18
N SER A 869 -5.67 2.57 -29.50
CA SER A 869 -5.30 1.48 -30.42
C SER A 869 -3.89 0.96 -30.18
N GLN A 870 -2.92 1.85 -29.94
CA GLN A 870 -1.56 1.44 -29.59
C GLN A 870 -1.51 0.74 -28.23
N ILE A 871 -2.24 1.26 -27.23
CA ILE A 871 -2.36 0.64 -25.90
C ILE A 871 -2.98 -0.75 -26.02
N PHE A 872 -4.00 -0.92 -26.87
CA PHE A 872 -4.61 -2.20 -27.15
C PHE A 872 -3.59 -3.19 -27.73
N TYR A 873 -3.08 -2.95 -28.95
CA TYR A 873 -2.23 -3.90 -29.68
C TYR A 873 -0.84 -4.10 -29.04
N ASN A 874 -0.24 -3.04 -28.52
CA ASN A 874 1.17 -3.05 -28.11
C ASN A 874 1.36 -3.12 -26.58
N PHE A 875 0.30 -3.23 -25.79
CA PHE A 875 0.42 -3.39 -24.33
C PHE A 875 -0.65 -4.34 -23.78
N GLY A 876 -1.94 -4.05 -24.01
CA GLY A 876 -3.07 -4.80 -23.46
C GLY A 876 -3.08 -6.28 -23.86
N GLN A 877 -3.06 -6.58 -25.17
CA GLN A 877 -3.14 -7.95 -25.66
C GLN A 877 -1.97 -8.83 -25.18
N LEU A 878 -0.81 -8.22 -24.91
CA LEU A 878 0.38 -8.93 -24.46
C LEU A 878 0.20 -9.53 -23.05
N TRP A 879 -0.74 -9.01 -22.26
CA TRP A 879 -1.06 -9.49 -20.91
C TRP A 879 -2.15 -10.57 -20.89
N MET A 880 -2.56 -11.07 -22.06
CA MET A 880 -3.52 -12.17 -22.17
C MET A 880 -2.94 -13.46 -21.56
N ILE A 881 -3.79 -14.20 -20.85
CA ILE A 881 -3.42 -15.40 -20.10
C ILE A 881 -3.40 -16.62 -21.01
N ASN A 882 -2.33 -17.43 -20.89
CA ASN A 882 -2.28 -18.76 -21.47
C ASN A 882 -3.07 -19.77 -20.61
N ALA A 883 -3.64 -20.80 -21.22
CA ALA A 883 -4.46 -21.80 -20.53
C ALA A 883 -3.75 -22.46 -19.32
N SER A 884 -2.41 -22.64 -19.37
CA SER A 884 -1.61 -23.20 -18.29
C SER A 884 -1.43 -22.28 -17.07
N ASP A 885 -1.53 -20.96 -17.26
CA ASP A 885 -1.34 -19.95 -16.23
C ASP A 885 -2.68 -19.47 -15.62
N SER A 886 -3.82 -20.03 -16.06
CA SER A 886 -5.13 -19.60 -15.59
C SER A 886 -5.44 -20.06 -14.16
N LEU A 887 -5.85 -19.09 -13.34
CA LEU A 887 -6.37 -19.33 -12.00
C LEU A 887 -7.85 -19.74 -12.02
N PHE A 888 -8.56 -19.47 -13.11
CA PHE A 888 -9.99 -19.75 -13.22
C PHE A 888 -10.29 -21.25 -13.27
N THR A 889 -11.41 -21.62 -12.65
CA THR A 889 -12.04 -22.92 -12.85
C THR A 889 -13.04 -22.83 -13.99
N TYR A 890 -12.99 -23.79 -14.92
CA TYR A 890 -13.88 -23.83 -16.08
C TYR A 890 -14.94 -24.92 -15.92
N PRO A 891 -16.17 -24.70 -16.43
CA PRO A 891 -17.15 -25.77 -16.60
C PRO A 891 -16.61 -26.90 -17.50
N ASN A 892 -17.15 -28.11 -17.35
CA ASN A 892 -16.75 -29.26 -18.14
C ASN A 892 -16.83 -28.98 -19.65
N GLY A 893 -15.72 -29.24 -20.36
CA GLY A 893 -15.62 -29.04 -21.81
C GLY A 893 -15.26 -27.61 -22.24
N LEU A 894 -15.11 -26.66 -21.30
CA LEU A 894 -14.65 -25.31 -21.57
C LEU A 894 -13.21 -25.09 -21.09
N SER A 895 -12.53 -24.15 -21.73
CA SER A 895 -11.18 -23.70 -21.38
C SER A 895 -11.03 -22.19 -21.61
N ALA A 896 -9.85 -21.63 -21.33
CA ALA A 896 -9.54 -20.22 -21.58
C ALA A 896 -9.89 -19.77 -23.01
N SER A 897 -9.68 -20.62 -24.02
CA SER A 897 -9.91 -20.29 -25.43
C SER A 897 -11.39 -20.01 -25.76
N ASN A 898 -12.33 -20.52 -24.97
CA ASN A 898 -13.76 -20.26 -25.15
C ASN A 898 -14.17 -18.84 -24.74
N TYR A 899 -13.30 -18.12 -24.02
CA TYR A 899 -13.56 -16.78 -23.51
C TYR A 899 -12.78 -15.69 -24.27
N SER A 900 -11.99 -16.07 -25.27
CA SER A 900 -11.23 -15.18 -26.14
C SER A 900 -11.73 -15.24 -27.58
N ASP A 901 -11.64 -14.14 -28.31
CA ASP A 901 -11.97 -14.07 -29.75
C ASP A 901 -10.90 -13.25 -30.46
N SER A 902 -10.06 -13.89 -31.27
CA SER A 902 -8.95 -13.22 -31.98
C SER A 902 -9.42 -12.21 -33.02
N ASN A 903 -10.69 -12.28 -33.44
CA ASN A 903 -11.28 -11.35 -34.39
C ASN A 903 -11.99 -10.18 -33.70
N PHE A 904 -12.07 -10.19 -32.36
CA PHE A 904 -12.66 -9.08 -31.63
C PHE A 904 -11.73 -7.86 -31.68
N THR A 905 -12.21 -6.79 -32.30
CA THR A 905 -11.56 -5.47 -32.27
C THR A 905 -12.52 -4.47 -31.64
N PRO A 906 -12.15 -3.79 -30.53
CA PRO A 906 -13.00 -2.78 -29.93
C PRO A 906 -13.06 -1.54 -30.83
N ILE A 907 -14.06 -0.71 -30.59
CA ILE A 907 -14.13 0.60 -31.25
C ILE A 907 -13.34 1.60 -30.41
N PHE A 908 -12.20 2.04 -30.97
CA PHE A 908 -11.37 3.07 -30.35
C PHE A 908 -12.05 4.44 -30.43
N GLY A 909 -11.85 5.31 -29.43
CA GLY A 909 -12.45 6.64 -29.35
C GLY A 909 -12.14 7.55 -30.54
N GLN A 910 -11.04 7.29 -31.27
CA GLN A 910 -10.70 7.98 -32.51
C GLN A 910 -11.67 7.67 -33.66
N ASN A 911 -12.33 6.51 -33.61
CA ASN A 911 -13.30 6.03 -34.58
C ASN A 911 -14.73 6.01 -34.01
N ILE A 912 -14.98 6.72 -32.90
CA ILE A 912 -16.29 6.71 -32.24
C ILE A 912 -17.40 7.23 -33.17
N GLN A 913 -17.07 8.08 -34.15
CA GLN A 913 -18.02 8.55 -35.18
C GLN A 913 -18.61 7.40 -36.02
N ALA A 914 -17.86 6.30 -36.20
CA ALA A 914 -18.34 5.12 -36.91
C ALA A 914 -19.48 4.39 -36.18
N LEU A 915 -19.59 4.52 -34.84
CA LEU A 915 -20.70 3.98 -34.04
C LEU A 915 -22.03 4.68 -34.31
N PHE A 916 -21.99 5.94 -34.72
CA PHE A 916 -23.19 6.78 -34.82
C PHE A 916 -23.76 6.86 -36.23
N ALA A 917 -23.13 6.25 -37.25
CA ALA A 917 -23.66 5.99 -38.60
C ALA A 917 -24.76 6.99 -39.08
N ASN A 918 -24.44 8.29 -39.09
CA ASN A 918 -25.27 9.44 -39.49
C ASN A 918 -26.20 10.10 -38.45
N ASN A 919 -26.14 9.77 -37.16
CA ASN A 919 -26.91 10.45 -36.11
C ASN A 919 -26.02 11.37 -35.26
N THR A 920 -25.69 12.53 -35.83
CA THR A 920 -24.85 13.58 -35.20
C THR A 920 -25.45 14.16 -33.93
N GLU A 921 -26.77 14.12 -33.77
CA GLU A 921 -27.46 14.61 -32.57
C GLU A 921 -27.18 13.73 -31.35
N LEU A 922 -27.19 12.41 -31.53
CA LEU A 922 -26.86 11.43 -30.49
C LEU A 922 -25.36 11.45 -30.13
N TYR A 923 -24.48 11.67 -31.11
CA TYR A 923 -23.06 11.89 -30.87
C TYR A 923 -22.83 13.15 -30.02
N ASN A 924 -23.46 14.27 -30.36
CA ASN A 924 -23.32 15.52 -29.62
C ASN A 924 -23.89 15.43 -28.19
N GLN A 925 -24.93 14.62 -27.95
CA GLN A 925 -25.46 14.35 -26.60
C GLN A 925 -24.58 13.39 -25.79
N ALA A 926 -23.82 12.50 -26.44
CA ALA A 926 -22.94 11.55 -25.76
C ALA A 926 -21.55 12.12 -25.43
N VAL A 927 -21.13 13.18 -26.14
CA VAL A 927 -19.83 13.85 -25.96
C VAL A 927 -19.93 15.10 -25.07
N ALA A 928 -21.14 15.64 -24.88
CA ALA A 928 -21.45 16.71 -23.91
C ALA A 928 -21.63 16.13 -22.49
#